data_AF-A0A2J8PWP9-F1
#
_entry.id   AF-A0A2J8PWP9-F1
#
_cell.length_a   1.000
_cell.length_b   1.000
_cell.length_c   1.000
_cell.angle_alpha   90.00
_cell.angle_beta   90.00
_cell.angle_gamma   90.00
#
_symmetry.space_group_name_H-M   'P 1'
#
loop_
_entity.id
_entity.type
_entity.pdbx_description
1 polymer ?
#
loop_
_entity_poly.entity_id
_entity_poly.type
_entity_poly.pdbx_seq_one_letter_code
_entity_poly.pdbx_strand_id
1 'polypeptide(L)'
;NIELKVEVESLKRELQDKKQHLDKTWADVENLNSQNEAELRRQFEERQQETEHVYELLENKIQLLQEESRLAKNEAARMAALVEAEKECNLELSEKLKGVTKNWEDVPGDQVKPDQYTEALAQRDKRIEELNQSLAAQEMLVEQLSREKQQLLHLLEEPTSMEVQPMTEELLKQQKLNSHETTITQQSVSDSHLAELQEKIQQTEATNKILQEKLNEMSYELKCAQESSQKQDGTIQNLKETLKSRERETEELYQVIEGQNDTMAKLREMLHQSQLGQLHSSEGTSPAQQQVALLDLQSALFCSQLEIQKLQRVVRQKERQLADAKQCVQFVEAAAHESEQQKEASWKHNQELRKALQQLQEELQNKSQQLRAWEAEKYNEIRTQEQNIQHLNHSLSHKEQLLQEFRELLQYRDNSDKTLEANEMLLEKLHQRIHDKAVALERAIDEKFSALEEKEKELRQLRLAVRERDHDLERLRGVLSSNEATMQSMESLLRAKGLEVEQLSTTCQNLQWLKEEMETKFSRWQKEQESIIQQLQTSLHDRNKEVEDLSATLLCKLGPGQSEIAEELCQRLQRKERMLQDLLSDRNKQVLEHEMEIQGLLQSVSTREQESQAAAEKLVQALMERNSELQALRQYLGGRDSLMSQAPISNQQAEVTPTGRLGKQTDQGSMQIPSRDDSTSLTAKEDVSIPRSTLGDLDTVAGLEKELSNAKEELELMAKKERESQMELSALQSMMAVQEEELQVQAADMESLTRNIQIKEDLIKDLQMQLVDPEDIPAMERLTQEVLLLREKVASVESQGQEISGNRRQQLLLMLEGLVDERSRLNEALQAERQLYSSLVKFHAHPESSERDRTLQVELEGAQVLRSRLEEVLGRSLERLNRLETLAAIGGATAGDDTEDTSTEFTDSIEEEAAHHSHQQL
;
A
#
# COMPACT_ATOMS: atom_id res chain seq x y z
N ASN A 1 13.59 11.12 -87.18
CA ASN A 1 14.92 10.68 -86.67
C ASN A 1 15.43 11.60 -85.57
N ILE A 2 15.60 12.91 -85.81
CA ILE A 2 15.92 13.87 -84.73
C ILE A 2 14.78 13.95 -83.70
N GLU A 3 13.53 14.11 -84.14
CA GLU A 3 12.35 14.12 -83.26
C GLU A 3 12.27 12.87 -82.39
N LEU A 4 12.29 11.67 -83.00
CA LEU A 4 12.36 10.39 -82.28
C LEU A 4 13.50 10.33 -81.24
N LYS A 5 14.64 11.00 -81.47
CA LYS A 5 15.76 11.02 -80.51
C LYS A 5 15.48 11.97 -79.33
N VAL A 6 14.83 13.11 -79.59
CA VAL A 6 14.34 14.04 -78.56
C VAL A 6 13.24 13.39 -77.72
N GLU A 7 12.31 12.69 -78.38
CA GLU A 7 11.18 11.99 -77.77
C GLU A 7 11.66 10.81 -76.88
N VAL A 8 12.64 10.03 -77.36
CA VAL A 8 13.33 9.01 -76.55
C VAL A 8 14.09 9.63 -75.37
N GLU A 9 14.76 10.78 -75.53
CA GLU A 9 15.37 11.47 -74.38
C GLU A 9 14.35 12.03 -73.38
N SER A 10 13.21 12.53 -73.85
CA SER A 10 12.11 13.01 -73.00
C SER A 10 11.53 11.87 -72.16
N LEU A 11 11.21 10.74 -72.80
CA LEU A 11 10.75 9.53 -72.14
C LEU A 11 11.80 8.97 -71.17
N LYS A 12 13.09 9.13 -71.47
CA LYS A 12 14.19 8.70 -70.59
C LYS A 12 14.33 9.59 -69.36
N ARG A 13 14.11 10.92 -69.48
CA ARG A 13 14.01 11.82 -68.31
C ARG A 13 12.78 11.49 -67.49
N GLU A 14 11.59 11.38 -68.10
CA GLU A 14 10.37 11.00 -67.38
C GLU A 14 10.49 9.68 -66.62
N LEU A 15 11.15 8.66 -67.20
CA LEU A 15 11.41 7.40 -66.51
C LEU A 15 12.36 7.56 -65.33
N GLN A 16 13.35 8.44 -65.45
CA GLN A 16 14.31 8.71 -64.38
C GLN A 16 13.67 9.53 -63.26
N ASP A 17 12.84 10.52 -63.58
CA ASP A 17 12.07 11.31 -62.62
C ASP A 17 11.02 10.44 -61.91
N LYS A 18 10.27 9.60 -62.64
CA LYS A 18 9.33 8.61 -62.06
C LYS A 18 10.05 7.60 -61.16
N LYS A 19 11.29 7.21 -61.50
CA LYS A 19 12.09 6.34 -60.65
C LYS A 19 12.54 7.04 -59.37
N GLN A 20 13.04 8.27 -59.46
CA GLN A 20 13.39 9.07 -58.28
C GLN A 20 12.17 9.32 -57.37
N HIS A 21 10.99 9.57 -57.93
CA HIS A 21 9.75 9.68 -57.16
C HIS A 21 9.38 8.37 -56.45
N LEU A 22 9.52 7.21 -57.12
CA LEU A 22 9.32 5.90 -56.50
C LEU A 22 10.32 5.62 -55.39
N ASP A 23 11.62 5.88 -55.62
CA ASP A 23 12.67 5.68 -54.62
C ASP A 23 12.42 6.57 -53.37
N LYS A 24 11.89 7.79 -53.58
CA LYS A 24 11.54 8.74 -52.51
C LYS A 24 10.30 8.30 -51.73
N THR A 25 9.21 7.92 -52.40
CA THR A 25 8.02 7.40 -51.70
C THR A 25 8.27 6.08 -51.00
N TRP A 26 9.22 5.26 -51.48
CA TRP A 26 9.65 4.05 -50.77
C TRP A 26 10.36 4.40 -49.46
N ALA A 27 11.30 5.35 -49.49
CA ALA A 27 11.99 5.83 -48.29
C ALA A 27 11.02 6.50 -47.29
N ASP A 28 10.04 7.28 -47.76
CA ASP A 28 9.02 7.90 -46.91
C ASP A 28 8.13 6.83 -46.22
N VAL A 29 7.75 5.77 -46.95
CA VAL A 29 7.00 4.63 -46.39
C VAL A 29 7.83 3.81 -45.41
N GLU A 30 9.12 3.60 -45.67
CA GLU A 30 10.03 2.86 -44.78
C GLU A 30 10.31 3.64 -43.49
N ASN A 31 10.44 4.97 -43.56
CA ASN A 31 10.52 5.85 -42.39
C ASN A 31 9.22 5.82 -41.56
N LEU A 32 8.05 5.91 -42.20
CA LEU A 32 6.75 5.80 -41.52
C LEU A 32 6.55 4.43 -40.86
N ASN A 33 6.96 3.34 -41.52
CA ASN A 33 6.91 2.01 -40.90
C ASN A 33 7.86 1.92 -39.68
N SER A 34 9.06 2.50 -39.78
CA SER A 34 10.02 2.56 -38.69
C SER A 34 9.51 3.37 -37.48
N GLN A 35 8.79 4.47 -37.73
CA GLN A 35 8.14 5.26 -36.69
C GLN A 35 6.97 4.50 -36.05
N ASN A 36 6.09 3.89 -36.84
CA ASN A 36 5.00 3.06 -36.33
C ASN A 36 5.51 1.87 -35.49
N GLU A 37 6.60 1.22 -35.89
CA GLU A 37 7.25 0.17 -35.09
C GLU A 37 7.82 0.70 -33.77
N ALA A 38 8.39 1.91 -33.76
CA ALA A 38 8.89 2.54 -32.55
C ALA A 38 7.76 2.94 -31.59
N GLU A 39 6.65 3.50 -32.10
CA GLU A 39 5.47 3.82 -31.29
C GLU A 39 4.79 2.57 -30.74
N LEU A 40 4.68 1.50 -31.54
CA LEU A 40 4.19 0.20 -31.07
C LEU A 40 5.04 -0.33 -29.92
N ARG A 41 6.38 -0.30 -30.03
CA ARG A 41 7.28 -0.71 -28.93
C ARG A 41 7.07 0.14 -27.69
N ARG A 42 6.97 1.46 -27.84
CA ARG A 42 6.70 2.38 -26.72
C ARG A 42 5.37 2.06 -26.02
N GLN A 43 4.31 1.79 -26.77
CA GLN A 43 3.01 1.38 -26.21
C GLN A 43 3.04 0.01 -25.53
N PHE A 44 3.87 -0.92 -26.01
CA PHE A 44 4.08 -2.21 -25.33
C PHE A 44 4.87 -2.03 -24.02
N GLU A 45 5.90 -1.20 -24.01
CA GLU A 45 6.69 -0.86 -22.80
C GLU A 45 5.84 -0.10 -21.76
N GLU A 46 5.05 0.89 -22.20
CA GLU A 46 4.08 1.61 -21.35
C GLU A 46 3.07 0.64 -20.71
N ARG A 47 2.43 -0.24 -21.51
CA ARG A 47 1.50 -1.24 -20.96
C ARG A 47 2.18 -2.26 -20.05
N GLN A 48 3.42 -2.63 -20.34
CA GLN A 48 4.16 -3.54 -19.46
C GLN A 48 4.39 -2.89 -18.09
N GLN A 49 4.84 -1.63 -18.05
CA GLN A 49 5.00 -0.85 -16.82
C GLN A 49 3.68 -0.66 -16.06
N GLU A 50 2.57 -0.39 -16.76
CA GLU A 50 1.23 -0.35 -16.15
C GLU A 50 0.86 -1.70 -15.50
N THR A 51 1.12 -2.83 -16.17
CA THR A 51 0.83 -4.15 -15.60
C THR A 51 1.73 -4.47 -14.41
N GLU A 52 3.03 -4.17 -14.48
CA GLU A 52 3.99 -4.33 -13.38
C GLU A 52 3.55 -3.52 -12.15
N HIS A 53 3.17 -2.24 -12.35
CA HIS A 53 2.65 -1.41 -11.28
C HIS A 53 1.34 -1.93 -10.66
N VAL A 54 0.43 -2.47 -11.48
CA VAL A 54 -0.80 -3.13 -10.97
C VAL A 54 -0.47 -4.38 -10.15
N TYR A 55 0.51 -5.19 -10.55
CA TYR A 55 0.97 -6.33 -9.75
C TYR A 55 1.55 -5.90 -8.41
N GLU A 56 2.43 -4.89 -8.38
CA GLU A 56 2.96 -4.31 -7.14
C GLU A 56 1.84 -3.82 -6.22
N LEU A 57 0.84 -3.11 -6.76
CA LEU A 57 -0.26 -2.53 -5.99
C LEU A 57 -1.17 -3.64 -5.41
N LEU A 58 -1.42 -4.71 -6.17
CA LEU A 58 -2.12 -5.91 -5.69
C LEU A 58 -1.33 -6.66 -4.62
N GLU A 59 -0.02 -6.81 -4.78
CA GLU A 59 0.84 -7.50 -3.81
C GLU A 59 0.91 -6.73 -2.48
N ASN A 60 1.07 -5.40 -2.53
CA ASN A 60 0.96 -4.53 -1.35
C ASN A 60 -0.43 -4.64 -0.68
N LYS A 61 -1.52 -4.67 -1.46
CA LYS A 61 -2.89 -4.86 -0.95
C LYS A 61 -3.05 -6.20 -0.23
N ILE A 62 -2.49 -7.27 -0.79
CA ILE A 62 -2.51 -8.62 -0.21
C ILE A 62 -1.70 -8.66 1.09
N GLN A 63 -0.52 -8.04 1.13
CA GLN A 63 0.30 -7.96 2.35
C GLN A 63 -0.46 -7.23 3.48
N LEU A 64 -1.04 -6.06 3.21
CA LEU A 64 -1.85 -5.31 4.19
C LEU A 64 -3.03 -6.14 4.73
N LEU A 65 -3.79 -6.82 3.86
CA LEU A 65 -4.91 -7.68 4.29
C LEU A 65 -4.44 -8.89 5.13
N GLN A 66 -3.26 -9.43 4.86
CA GLN A 66 -2.65 -10.48 5.67
C GLN A 66 -2.23 -9.95 7.06
N GLU A 67 -1.69 -8.73 7.12
CA GLU A 67 -1.33 -8.08 8.38
C GLU A 67 -2.55 -7.73 9.23
N GLU A 68 -3.60 -7.16 8.64
CA GLU A 68 -4.89 -6.90 9.31
C GLU A 68 -5.49 -8.21 9.86
N SER A 69 -5.50 -9.29 9.06
CA SER A 69 -5.94 -10.61 9.52
C SER A 69 -5.10 -11.14 10.69
N ARG A 70 -3.78 -10.91 10.69
CA ARG A 70 -2.86 -11.30 11.76
C ARG A 70 -3.12 -10.48 13.03
N LEU A 71 -3.31 -9.17 12.90
CA LEU A 71 -3.60 -8.28 14.03
C LEU A 71 -4.94 -8.64 14.68
N ALA A 72 -6.00 -8.84 13.89
CA ALA A 72 -7.31 -9.28 14.37
C ALA A 72 -7.24 -10.64 15.10
N LYS A 73 -6.46 -11.60 14.58
CA LYS A 73 -6.21 -12.89 15.26
C LYS A 73 -5.48 -12.73 16.59
N ASN A 74 -4.46 -11.87 16.65
CA ASN A 74 -3.72 -11.60 17.88
C ASN A 74 -4.60 -10.89 18.92
N GLU A 75 -5.48 -9.99 18.50
CA GLU A 75 -6.42 -9.30 19.36
C GLU A 75 -7.51 -10.24 19.90
N ALA A 76 -8.08 -11.10 19.05
CA ALA A 76 -9.00 -12.16 19.47
C ALA A 76 -8.35 -13.11 20.48
N ALA A 77 -7.09 -13.51 20.26
CA ALA A 77 -6.34 -14.34 21.21
C ALA A 77 -6.07 -13.60 22.54
N ARG A 78 -5.77 -12.30 22.51
CA ARG A 78 -5.59 -11.47 23.70
C ARG A 78 -6.89 -11.32 24.50
N MET A 79 -8.02 -11.09 23.83
CA MET A 79 -9.34 -11.06 24.47
C MET A 79 -9.71 -12.41 25.07
N ALA A 80 -9.44 -13.53 24.38
CA ALA A 80 -9.66 -14.86 24.94
C ALA A 80 -8.82 -15.11 26.20
N ALA A 81 -7.54 -14.72 26.21
CA ALA A 81 -6.68 -14.84 27.38
C ALA A 81 -7.16 -13.98 28.57
N LEU A 82 -7.65 -12.77 28.32
CA LEU A 82 -8.26 -11.92 29.35
C LEU A 82 -9.54 -12.54 29.92
N VAL A 83 -10.39 -13.13 29.07
CA VAL A 83 -11.62 -13.81 29.49
C VAL A 83 -11.31 -15.07 30.33
N GLU A 84 -10.29 -15.86 30.00
CA GLU A 84 -9.88 -16.99 30.85
C GLU A 84 -9.28 -16.51 32.18
N ALA A 85 -8.43 -15.47 32.19
CA ALA A 85 -7.90 -14.90 33.44
C ALA A 85 -9.02 -14.31 34.33
N GLU A 86 -10.05 -13.71 33.74
CA GLU A 86 -11.22 -13.21 34.47
C GLU A 86 -12.09 -14.37 35.01
N LYS A 87 -12.23 -15.49 34.28
CA LYS A 87 -12.86 -16.71 34.80
C LYS A 87 -12.07 -17.30 35.96
N GLU A 88 -10.75 -17.39 35.86
CA GLU A 88 -9.88 -17.87 36.95
C GLU A 88 -10.01 -16.98 38.20
N CYS A 89 -9.99 -15.66 38.04
CA CYS A 89 -10.22 -14.71 39.13
C CYS A 89 -11.61 -14.87 39.78
N ASN A 90 -12.66 -15.04 38.97
CA ASN A 90 -14.02 -15.30 39.47
C ASN A 90 -14.14 -16.67 40.18
N LEU A 91 -13.42 -17.69 39.72
CA LEU A 91 -13.35 -19.00 40.40
C LEU A 91 -12.62 -18.87 41.74
N GLU A 92 -11.47 -18.20 41.79
CA GLU A 92 -10.77 -17.91 43.05
C GLU A 92 -11.65 -17.13 44.04
N LEU A 93 -12.38 -16.11 43.57
CA LEU A 93 -13.32 -15.34 44.39
C LEU A 93 -14.46 -16.23 44.91
N SER A 94 -14.99 -17.13 44.07
CA SER A 94 -15.99 -18.13 44.48
C SER A 94 -15.44 -19.09 45.54
N GLU A 95 -14.20 -19.55 45.42
CA GLU A 95 -13.54 -20.41 46.41
C GLU A 95 -13.24 -19.67 47.71
N LYS A 96 -12.75 -18.42 47.65
CA LYS A 96 -12.53 -17.56 48.81
C LYS A 96 -13.85 -17.30 49.55
N LEU A 97 -14.95 -17.03 48.84
CA LEU A 97 -16.29 -16.88 49.41
C LEU A 97 -16.82 -18.19 50.02
N LYS A 98 -16.55 -19.35 49.41
CA LYS A 98 -16.86 -20.68 49.98
C LYS A 98 -16.04 -21.00 51.24
N GLY A 99 -14.78 -20.57 51.29
CA GLY A 99 -13.92 -20.67 52.47
C GLY A 99 -14.42 -19.79 53.62
N VAL A 100 -14.82 -18.55 53.31
CA VAL A 100 -15.43 -17.64 54.29
C VAL A 100 -16.75 -18.21 54.80
N THR A 101 -17.67 -18.67 53.95
CA THR A 101 -18.96 -19.23 54.39
C THR A 101 -18.81 -20.50 55.23
N LYS A 102 -17.87 -21.41 54.93
CA LYS A 102 -17.56 -22.54 55.83
C LYS A 102 -17.10 -22.10 57.22
N ASN A 103 -16.32 -21.01 57.33
CA ASN A 103 -15.90 -20.47 58.63
C ASN A 103 -17.07 -19.88 59.44
N TRP A 104 -18.22 -19.59 58.82
CA TRP A 104 -19.44 -19.15 59.51
C TRP A 104 -20.37 -20.30 59.92
N GLU A 105 -20.23 -21.50 59.35
CA GLU A 105 -21.12 -22.64 59.62
C GLU A 105 -20.67 -23.50 60.83
N ASP A 106 -19.40 -23.45 61.23
CA ASP A 106 -18.82 -24.31 62.28
C ASP A 106 -18.84 -23.70 63.72
N VAL A 107 -19.57 -22.61 63.96
CA VAL A 107 -19.70 -21.99 65.30
C VAL A 107 -21.16 -21.94 65.77
N PRO A 108 -21.58 -22.81 66.72
CA PRO A 108 -22.84 -22.64 67.44
C PRO A 108 -22.76 -21.36 68.28
N GLY A 109 -23.73 -20.46 68.11
CA GLY A 109 -23.60 -19.09 68.58
C GLY A 109 -23.48 -18.93 70.10
N ASP A 110 -22.40 -18.28 70.54
CA ASP A 110 -22.42 -17.32 71.65
C ASP A 110 -21.25 -16.32 71.54
N GLN A 111 -21.53 -15.05 71.84
CA GLN A 111 -20.61 -13.92 72.08
C GLN A 111 -19.15 -13.98 71.53
N VAL A 112 -18.94 -13.47 70.31
CA VAL A 112 -17.60 -13.08 69.84
C VAL A 112 -17.19 -11.74 70.50
N LYS A 113 -16.08 -11.74 71.24
CA LYS A 113 -15.55 -10.55 71.92
C LYS A 113 -14.80 -9.62 70.96
N PRO A 114 -14.88 -8.28 71.13
CA PRO A 114 -14.26 -7.33 70.20
C PRO A 114 -12.72 -7.33 70.21
N ASP A 115 -12.09 -7.86 71.26
CA ASP A 115 -10.64 -7.72 71.52
C ASP A 115 -9.74 -8.33 70.42
N GLN A 116 -10.19 -9.41 69.77
CA GLN A 116 -9.42 -10.08 68.69
C GLN A 116 -9.35 -9.24 67.41
N TYR A 117 -10.37 -8.43 67.13
CA TYR A 117 -10.40 -7.59 65.92
C TYR A 117 -9.48 -6.38 66.08
N THR A 118 -9.39 -5.83 67.30
CA THR A 118 -8.44 -4.77 67.64
C THR A 118 -6.99 -5.24 67.64
N GLU A 119 -6.69 -6.46 68.12
CA GLU A 119 -5.34 -7.02 68.02
C GLU A 119 -4.93 -7.32 66.56
N ALA A 120 -5.85 -7.81 65.72
CA ALA A 120 -5.58 -8.04 64.31
C ALA A 120 -5.33 -6.73 63.54
N LEU A 121 -6.05 -5.66 63.85
CA LEU A 121 -5.80 -4.32 63.30
C LEU A 121 -4.44 -3.78 63.77
N ALA A 122 -4.14 -3.80 65.07
CA ALA A 122 -2.86 -3.34 65.61
C ALA A 122 -1.65 -4.11 65.03
N GLN A 123 -1.79 -5.39 64.72
CA GLN A 123 -0.76 -6.17 64.02
C GLN A 123 -0.58 -5.75 62.55
N ARG A 124 -1.68 -5.39 61.85
CA ARG A 124 -1.61 -4.84 60.48
C ARG A 124 -0.98 -3.46 60.47
N ASP A 125 -1.39 -2.58 61.38
CA ASP A 125 -0.85 -1.21 61.49
C ASP A 125 0.66 -1.25 61.77
N LYS A 126 1.09 -2.08 62.71
CA LYS A 126 2.52 -2.32 62.97
C LYS A 126 3.25 -2.84 61.72
N ARG A 127 2.64 -3.72 60.93
CA ARG A 127 3.25 -4.24 59.69
C ARG A 127 3.32 -3.20 58.58
N ILE A 128 2.36 -2.26 58.53
CA ILE A 128 2.40 -1.09 57.65
C ILE A 128 3.53 -0.15 58.08
N GLU A 129 3.71 0.08 59.38
CA GLU A 129 4.83 0.86 59.93
C GLU A 129 6.20 0.27 59.52
N GLU A 130 6.37 -1.05 59.66
CA GLU A 130 7.58 -1.78 59.26
C GLU A 130 7.85 -1.68 57.75
N LEU A 131 6.80 -1.78 56.92
CA LEU A 131 6.91 -1.63 55.46
C LEU A 131 7.22 -0.19 55.04
N ASN A 132 6.63 0.82 55.68
CA ASN A 132 6.92 2.23 55.44
C ASN A 132 8.38 2.57 55.80
N GLN A 133 8.91 2.02 56.89
CA GLN A 133 10.33 2.17 57.25
C GLN A 133 11.25 1.48 56.23
N SER A 134 10.86 0.30 55.73
CA SER A 134 11.59 -0.37 54.64
C SER A 134 11.52 0.39 53.32
N LEU A 135 10.40 1.05 53.00
CA LEU A 135 10.24 1.86 51.81
C LEU A 135 11.13 3.10 51.87
N ALA A 136 11.09 3.84 52.98
CA ALA A 136 11.95 5.00 53.20
C ALA A 136 13.45 4.65 53.13
N ALA A 137 13.85 3.47 53.64
CA ALA A 137 15.22 2.98 53.50
C ALA A 137 15.61 2.68 52.05
N GLN A 138 14.68 2.15 51.23
CA GLN A 138 14.90 1.93 49.80
C GLN A 138 14.91 3.24 49.00
N GLU A 139 14.05 4.20 49.33
CA GLU A 139 14.05 5.53 48.73
C GLU A 139 15.37 6.26 48.97
N MET A 140 15.90 6.22 50.20
CA MET A 140 17.23 6.77 50.53
C MET A 140 18.36 6.08 49.73
N LEU A 141 18.29 4.77 49.52
CA LEU A 141 19.25 4.03 48.69
C LEU A 141 19.14 4.42 47.20
N VAL A 142 17.93 4.59 46.68
CA VAL A 142 17.67 5.06 45.31
C VAL A 142 18.16 6.50 45.13
N GLU A 143 17.95 7.39 46.10
CA GLU A 143 18.54 8.72 46.08
C GLU A 143 20.07 8.65 46.04
N GLN A 144 20.69 7.80 46.87
CA GLN A 144 22.15 7.65 46.90
C GLN A 144 22.70 7.14 45.56
N LEU A 145 22.10 6.09 44.99
CA LEU A 145 22.44 5.58 43.66
C LEU A 145 22.20 6.62 42.55
N SER A 146 21.19 7.48 42.68
CA SER A 146 20.95 8.57 41.72
C SER A 146 22.01 9.68 41.81
N ARG A 147 22.51 10.00 43.01
CA ARG A 147 23.64 10.91 43.23
C ARG A 147 24.94 10.31 42.67
N GLU A 148 25.20 9.02 42.90
CA GLU A 148 26.35 8.32 42.32
C GLU A 148 26.27 8.28 40.79
N LYS A 149 25.09 8.03 40.21
CA LYS A 149 24.85 8.13 38.76
C LYS A 149 25.13 9.55 38.23
N GLN A 150 24.70 10.60 38.93
CA GLN A 150 24.99 11.99 38.53
C GLN A 150 26.50 12.31 38.61
N GLN A 151 27.20 11.81 39.62
CA GLN A 151 28.66 11.95 39.73
C GLN A 151 29.40 11.22 38.59
N LEU A 152 28.96 10.01 38.23
CA LEU A 152 29.50 9.27 37.09
C LEU A 152 29.20 9.94 35.75
N LEU A 153 28.03 10.58 35.58
CA LEU A 153 27.71 11.37 34.39
C LEU A 153 28.61 12.61 34.27
N HIS A 154 28.85 13.32 35.38
CA HIS A 154 29.78 14.46 35.40
C HIS A 154 31.23 14.04 35.07
N LEU A 155 31.62 12.80 35.38
CA LEU A 155 32.91 12.23 34.99
C LEU A 155 32.98 11.79 33.50
N LEU A 156 31.83 11.64 32.82
CA LEU A 156 31.76 11.38 31.37
C LEU A 156 31.64 12.66 30.53
N GLU A 157 31.20 13.78 31.11
CA GLU A 157 30.93 15.02 30.38
C GLU A 157 32.14 15.96 30.19
N GLU A 158 33.34 15.66 30.73
CA GLU A 158 34.56 16.43 30.44
C GLU A 158 35.32 15.90 29.20
N PRO A 159 35.37 16.64 28.07
CA PRO A 159 36.13 16.24 26.91
C PRO A 159 37.54 16.84 26.93
N THR A 160 38.50 16.03 27.39
CA THR A 160 39.93 16.10 27.07
C THR A 160 40.71 17.39 27.38
N SER A 161 41.63 17.30 28.33
CA SER A 161 42.94 17.95 28.26
C SER A 161 44.01 16.95 28.64
N MET A 162 45.11 16.89 27.89
CA MET A 162 46.17 15.90 28.08
C MET A 162 46.97 16.19 29.36
N GLU A 163 47.10 15.21 30.25
CA GLU A 163 48.40 14.90 30.87
C GLU A 163 48.45 13.46 31.38
N VAL A 164 49.61 12.81 31.23
CA VAL A 164 49.81 11.40 31.62
C VAL A 164 50.43 11.35 33.01
N GLN A 165 49.68 10.87 34.00
CA GLN A 165 50.24 10.40 35.28
C GLN A 165 49.37 9.29 35.92
N PRO A 166 49.96 8.27 36.56
CA PRO A 166 49.24 7.08 37.02
C PRO A 166 48.64 7.28 38.42
N MET A 167 47.35 7.62 38.49
CA MET A 167 46.64 7.86 39.76
C MET A 167 45.85 6.62 40.26
N THR A 168 46.46 5.43 40.20
CA THR A 168 45.84 4.17 40.64
C THR A 168 46.34 3.64 41.99
N GLU A 169 47.31 4.29 42.65
CA GLU A 169 47.87 3.80 43.93
C GLU A 169 47.47 4.57 45.19
N GLU A 170 46.80 5.72 45.08
CA GLU A 170 46.60 6.61 46.25
C GLU A 170 45.27 6.37 47.01
N LEU A 171 44.23 5.87 46.34
CA LEU A 171 42.93 5.56 46.96
C LEU A 171 42.94 4.28 47.83
N LEU A 172 43.87 3.35 47.61
CA LEU A 172 43.98 2.10 48.36
C LEU A 172 44.66 2.22 49.73
N LYS A 173 45.10 3.42 50.14
CA LYS A 173 45.83 3.65 51.40
C LYS A 173 45.03 4.37 52.51
N GLN A 174 43.90 5.02 52.23
CA GLN A 174 43.13 5.72 53.27
C GLN A 174 42.07 4.87 53.98
N GLN A 175 41.70 3.70 53.45
CA GLN A 175 40.66 2.84 54.05
C GLN A 175 41.24 1.72 54.95
N LYS A 176 42.28 2.02 55.73
CA LYS A 176 42.93 1.04 56.64
C LYS A 176 43.31 1.55 58.03
N LEU A 177 42.74 2.67 58.46
CA LEU A 177 42.82 3.19 59.82
C LEU A 177 41.41 3.62 60.28
N ASN A 178 40.64 2.65 60.81
CA ASN A 178 39.61 2.81 61.85
C ASN A 178 38.88 1.47 62.06
N SER A 179 39.62 0.51 62.61
CA SER A 179 39.07 -0.77 63.07
C SER A 179 39.44 -1.00 64.53
N HIS A 180 38.87 -0.23 65.46
CA HIS A 180 38.68 -0.62 66.87
C HIS A 180 37.61 0.25 67.54
N GLU A 181 36.78 -0.40 68.37
CA GLU A 181 35.84 0.17 69.36
C GLU A 181 34.70 1.04 68.74
N THR A 182 33.43 0.67 68.89
CA THR A 182 32.78 0.38 70.17
C THR A 182 31.63 -0.62 70.01
N THR A 183 31.46 -1.51 71.00
CA THR A 183 30.27 -2.38 71.15
C THR A 183 29.07 -1.57 71.69
N ILE A 184 27.87 -2.16 71.72
CA ILE A 184 26.55 -1.54 72.04
C ILE A 184 25.94 -0.92 70.75
N THR A 185 24.82 -1.37 70.19
CA THR A 185 23.70 -2.17 70.75
C THR A 185 23.27 -3.26 69.75
N GLN A 186 22.89 -4.45 70.23
CA GLN A 186 22.26 -5.45 69.36
C GLN A 186 20.83 -5.01 69.00
N GLN A 187 20.60 -4.76 67.72
CA GLN A 187 19.26 -4.84 67.13
C GLN A 187 19.37 -5.79 65.94
N SER A 188 18.66 -6.90 66.01
CA SER A 188 18.78 -8.03 65.08
C SER A 188 18.21 -7.65 63.71
N VAL A 189 19.06 -7.15 62.81
CA VAL A 189 18.79 -7.23 61.37
C VAL A 189 18.86 -8.72 61.03
N SER A 190 17.72 -9.29 60.61
CA SER A 190 17.61 -10.72 60.32
C SER A 190 18.66 -11.16 59.31
N ASP A 191 19.41 -12.22 59.61
CA ASP A 191 20.41 -12.80 58.70
C ASP A 191 19.79 -13.17 57.32
N SER A 192 18.47 -13.38 57.26
CA SER A 192 17.73 -13.58 56.01
C SER A 192 17.78 -12.38 55.07
N HIS A 193 17.71 -11.14 55.55
CA HIS A 193 17.71 -9.96 54.66
C HIS A 193 19.10 -9.64 54.12
N LEU A 194 20.15 -9.92 54.89
CA LEU A 194 21.52 -9.89 54.38
C LEU A 194 21.75 -11.01 53.36
N ALA A 195 21.23 -12.22 53.60
CA ALA A 195 21.29 -13.32 52.64
C ALA A 195 20.52 -13.01 51.34
N GLU A 196 19.30 -12.48 51.41
CA GLU A 196 18.50 -12.08 50.23
C GLU A 196 19.19 -11.00 49.39
N LEU A 197 19.84 -10.02 50.03
CA LEU A 197 20.63 -9.00 49.32
C LEU A 197 21.91 -9.59 48.71
N GLN A 198 22.60 -10.47 49.43
CA GLN A 198 23.76 -11.21 48.92
C GLN A 198 23.40 -12.07 47.71
N GLU A 199 22.25 -12.76 47.74
CA GLU A 199 21.75 -13.60 46.66
C GLU A 199 21.32 -12.76 45.45
N LYS A 200 20.63 -11.62 45.65
CA LYS A 200 20.32 -10.67 44.58
C LYS A 200 21.56 -10.07 43.92
N ILE A 201 22.61 -9.77 44.70
CA ILE A 201 23.90 -9.30 44.16
C ILE A 201 24.56 -10.42 43.35
N GLN A 202 24.62 -11.65 43.86
CA GLN A 202 25.16 -12.79 43.10
C GLN A 202 24.35 -13.07 41.83
N GLN A 203 23.03 -12.86 41.86
CA GLN A 203 22.16 -13.01 40.70
C GLN A 203 22.42 -11.91 39.64
N THR A 204 22.62 -10.64 40.04
CA THR A 204 22.97 -9.56 39.10
C THR A 204 24.41 -9.65 38.60
N GLU A 205 25.35 -10.15 39.40
CA GLU A 205 26.71 -10.49 38.96
C GLU A 205 26.68 -11.65 37.94
N ALA A 206 25.88 -12.68 38.17
CA ALA A 206 25.71 -13.79 37.24
C ALA A 206 25.05 -13.36 35.92
N THR A 207 24.01 -12.53 35.94
CA THR A 207 23.39 -12.01 34.70
C THR A 207 24.32 -11.06 33.95
N ASN A 208 25.05 -10.17 34.65
CA ASN A 208 26.09 -9.35 34.01
C ASN A 208 27.19 -10.21 33.38
N LYS A 209 27.62 -11.29 34.04
CA LYS A 209 28.61 -12.22 33.48
C LYS A 209 28.09 -12.89 32.20
N ILE A 210 26.85 -13.36 32.19
CA ILE A 210 26.21 -13.94 30.99
C ILE A 210 26.09 -12.89 29.86
N LEU A 211 25.75 -11.64 30.18
CA LEU A 211 25.71 -10.56 29.19
C LEU A 211 27.11 -10.21 28.65
N GLN A 212 28.14 -10.24 29.49
CA GLN A 212 29.54 -10.05 29.10
C GLN A 212 30.02 -11.20 28.19
N GLU A 213 29.66 -12.45 28.51
CA GLU A 213 29.94 -13.64 27.70
C GLU A 213 29.26 -13.53 26.33
N LYS A 214 27.96 -13.20 26.28
CA LYS A 214 27.24 -12.95 25.01
C LYS A 214 27.83 -11.81 24.19
N LEU A 215 28.26 -10.72 24.84
CA LEU A 215 28.92 -9.60 24.15
C LEU A 215 30.25 -10.05 23.50
N ASN A 216 31.00 -10.91 24.18
CA ASN A 216 32.24 -11.49 23.66
C ASN A 216 31.98 -12.49 22.53
N GLU A 217 30.93 -13.33 22.63
CA GLU A 217 30.49 -14.25 21.57
C GLU A 217 30.09 -13.48 20.31
N MET A 218 29.19 -12.48 20.43
CA MET A 218 28.80 -11.59 19.32
C MET A 218 30.03 -10.87 18.72
N SER A 219 30.99 -10.44 19.55
CA SER A 219 32.23 -9.82 19.08
C SER A 219 33.17 -10.78 18.35
N TYR A 220 33.11 -12.08 18.67
CA TYR A 220 33.86 -13.13 18.00
C TYR A 220 33.20 -13.54 16.68
N GLU A 221 31.87 -13.69 16.66
CA GLU A 221 31.09 -13.94 15.45
C GLU A 221 31.25 -12.81 14.43
N LEU A 222 31.18 -11.55 14.86
CA LEU A 222 31.44 -10.38 14.01
C LEU A 222 32.85 -10.40 13.41
N LYS A 223 33.88 -10.79 14.17
CA LYS A 223 35.25 -10.95 13.64
C LYS A 223 35.34 -12.10 12.64
N CYS A 224 34.71 -13.24 12.90
CA CYS A 224 34.70 -14.37 11.97
C CYS A 224 33.97 -14.02 10.66
N ALA A 225 32.85 -13.28 10.75
CA ALA A 225 32.13 -12.75 9.59
C ALA A 225 32.98 -11.74 8.81
N GLN A 226 33.67 -10.82 9.50
CA GLN A 226 34.57 -9.85 8.88
C GLN A 226 35.75 -10.54 8.16
N GLU A 227 36.39 -11.53 8.78
CA GLU A 227 37.43 -12.33 8.13
C GLU A 227 36.90 -13.13 6.93
N SER A 228 35.66 -13.64 7.01
CA SER A 228 35.01 -14.33 5.89
C SER A 228 34.76 -13.38 4.72
N SER A 229 34.27 -12.17 4.99
CA SER A 229 34.11 -11.10 3.98
C SER A 229 35.45 -10.77 3.33
N GLN A 230 36.50 -10.53 4.11
CA GLN A 230 37.84 -10.22 3.58
C GLN A 230 38.41 -11.36 2.72
N LYS A 231 38.13 -12.63 3.06
CA LYS A 231 38.50 -13.79 2.24
C LYS A 231 37.69 -13.81 0.92
N GLN A 232 36.40 -13.48 0.96
CA GLN A 232 35.56 -13.34 -0.23
C GLN A 232 36.05 -12.19 -1.13
N ASP A 233 36.33 -11.01 -0.57
CA ASP A 233 36.90 -9.86 -1.29
C ASP A 233 38.23 -10.23 -1.98
N GLY A 234 39.10 -10.96 -1.28
CA GLY A 234 40.33 -11.50 -1.85
C GLY A 234 40.09 -12.46 -3.02
N THR A 235 39.08 -13.33 -2.94
CA THR A 235 38.69 -14.19 -4.08
C THR A 235 38.09 -13.41 -5.24
N ILE A 236 37.27 -12.39 -4.98
CA ILE A 236 36.68 -11.52 -6.01
C ILE A 236 37.78 -10.73 -6.73
N GLN A 237 38.75 -10.18 -6.00
CA GLN A 237 39.89 -9.47 -6.59
C GLN A 237 40.75 -10.40 -7.46
N ASN A 238 41.05 -11.62 -7.00
CA ASN A 238 41.77 -12.61 -7.81
C ASN A 238 40.99 -12.97 -9.09
N LEU A 239 39.68 -13.20 -8.99
CA LEU A 239 38.83 -13.48 -10.16
C LEU A 239 38.82 -12.31 -11.14
N LYS A 240 38.72 -11.07 -10.65
CA LYS A 240 38.80 -9.84 -11.45
C LYS A 240 40.14 -9.68 -12.17
N GLU A 241 41.24 -10.08 -11.54
CA GLU A 241 42.57 -10.10 -12.17
C GLU A 241 42.69 -11.20 -13.23
N THR A 242 42.12 -12.40 -12.99
CA THR A 242 42.07 -13.44 -14.02
C THR A 242 41.19 -13.04 -15.21
N LEU A 243 40.06 -12.37 -14.99
CA LEU A 243 39.21 -11.84 -16.06
C LEU A 243 40.01 -10.83 -16.91
N LYS A 244 40.67 -9.85 -16.27
CA LYS A 244 41.56 -8.90 -16.94
C LYS A 244 42.75 -9.54 -17.66
N SER A 245 43.18 -10.75 -17.29
CA SER A 245 44.18 -11.49 -18.07
C SER A 245 43.56 -12.16 -19.30
N ARG A 246 42.35 -12.70 -19.19
CA ARG A 246 41.61 -13.27 -20.32
C ARG A 246 41.18 -12.22 -21.34
N GLU A 247 40.77 -11.04 -20.89
CA GLU A 247 40.46 -9.89 -21.76
C GLU A 247 41.68 -9.53 -22.62
N ARG A 248 42.87 -9.39 -22.01
CA ARG A 248 44.13 -9.15 -22.73
C ARG A 248 44.51 -10.30 -23.67
N GLU A 249 44.38 -11.55 -23.23
CA GLU A 249 44.58 -12.72 -24.11
C GLU A 249 43.63 -12.68 -25.33
N THR A 250 42.38 -12.23 -25.16
CA THR A 250 41.45 -12.07 -26.30
C THR A 250 41.82 -10.90 -27.21
N GLU A 251 42.26 -9.76 -26.66
CA GLU A 251 42.77 -8.62 -27.44
C GLU A 251 44.01 -9.00 -28.26
N GLU A 252 44.95 -9.74 -27.67
CA GLU A 252 46.12 -10.29 -28.35
C GLU A 252 45.71 -11.27 -29.47
N LEU A 253 44.71 -12.13 -29.25
CA LEU A 253 44.16 -13.00 -30.29
C LEU A 253 43.49 -12.23 -31.41
N TYR A 254 42.75 -11.15 -31.12
CA TYR A 254 42.20 -10.26 -32.15
C TYR A 254 43.31 -9.61 -32.98
N GLN A 255 44.36 -9.08 -32.37
CA GLN A 255 45.51 -8.51 -33.07
C GLN A 255 46.25 -9.55 -33.95
N VAL A 256 46.37 -10.81 -33.47
CA VAL A 256 46.93 -11.90 -34.28
C VAL A 256 46.03 -12.24 -35.47
N ILE A 257 44.70 -12.26 -35.30
CA ILE A 257 43.74 -12.49 -36.38
C ILE A 257 43.78 -11.33 -37.40
N GLU A 258 43.88 -10.09 -36.95
CA GLU A 258 44.07 -8.93 -37.83
C GLU A 258 45.38 -9.04 -38.61
N GLY A 259 46.50 -9.34 -37.96
CA GLY A 259 47.79 -9.60 -38.64
C GLY A 259 47.75 -10.77 -39.62
N GLN A 260 46.99 -11.83 -39.32
CA GLN A 260 46.75 -12.95 -40.24
C GLN A 260 45.86 -12.55 -41.43
N ASN A 261 44.83 -11.72 -41.21
CA ASN A 261 44.02 -11.18 -42.28
C ASN A 261 44.83 -10.23 -43.19
N ASP A 262 45.71 -9.42 -42.61
CA ASP A 262 46.64 -8.54 -43.30
C ASP A 262 47.65 -9.31 -44.16
N THR A 263 48.22 -10.38 -43.63
CA THR A 263 49.12 -11.27 -44.38
C THR A 263 48.36 -12.06 -45.45
N MET A 264 47.12 -12.50 -45.20
CA MET A 264 46.26 -13.07 -46.23
C MET A 264 45.87 -12.07 -47.31
N ALA A 265 45.62 -10.79 -46.98
CA ALA A 265 45.36 -9.74 -47.94
C ALA A 265 46.60 -9.49 -48.83
N LYS A 266 47.78 -9.34 -48.22
CA LYS A 266 49.07 -9.22 -48.93
C LYS A 266 49.38 -10.45 -49.78
N LEU A 267 49.06 -11.66 -49.32
CA LEU A 267 49.20 -12.89 -50.11
C LEU A 267 48.20 -12.96 -51.26
N ARG A 268 46.96 -12.50 -51.10
CA ARG A 268 45.97 -12.38 -52.18
C ARG A 268 46.41 -11.33 -53.21
N GLU A 269 46.91 -10.17 -52.78
CA GLU A 269 47.49 -9.17 -53.67
C GLU A 269 48.71 -9.70 -54.42
N MET A 270 49.66 -10.36 -53.73
CA MET A 270 50.80 -11.00 -54.39
C MET A 270 50.38 -12.15 -55.32
N LEU A 271 49.32 -12.89 -55.00
CA LEU A 271 48.75 -13.91 -55.90
C LEU A 271 48.16 -13.24 -57.15
N HIS A 272 47.39 -12.16 -57.01
CA HIS A 272 46.85 -11.41 -58.15
C HIS A 272 47.95 -10.75 -58.99
N GLN A 273 48.98 -10.18 -58.36
CA GLN A 273 50.17 -9.63 -59.04
C GLN A 273 50.98 -10.73 -59.74
N SER A 274 51.11 -11.92 -59.12
CA SER A 274 51.77 -13.09 -59.71
C SER A 274 50.97 -13.66 -60.88
N GLN A 275 49.64 -13.71 -60.81
CA GLN A 275 48.75 -14.09 -61.90
C GLN A 275 48.83 -13.09 -63.07
N LEU A 276 48.90 -11.79 -62.79
CA LEU A 276 49.19 -10.74 -63.79
C LEU A 276 50.59 -10.89 -64.42
N GLY A 277 51.59 -11.37 -63.67
CA GLY A 277 52.92 -11.70 -64.19
C GLY A 277 52.98 -13.00 -65.01
N GLN A 278 52.25 -14.04 -64.59
CA GLN A 278 52.20 -15.33 -65.29
C GLN A 278 51.41 -15.28 -66.61
N LEU A 279 50.49 -14.33 -66.75
CA LEU A 279 49.85 -14.02 -68.05
C LEU A 279 50.84 -13.55 -69.14
N HIS A 280 52.09 -13.25 -68.78
CA HIS A 280 53.18 -12.96 -69.71
C HIS A 280 54.26 -14.07 -69.80
N SER A 281 54.07 -15.22 -69.13
CA SER A 281 55.02 -16.35 -69.18
C SER A 281 54.35 -17.72 -68.93
N SER A 282 53.66 -18.24 -69.95
CA SER A 282 53.19 -19.63 -69.96
C SER A 282 53.19 -20.27 -71.35
N GLU A 283 54.36 -20.32 -72.00
CA GLU A 283 54.64 -21.37 -72.99
C GLU A 283 55.39 -22.52 -72.32
N GLY A 284 54.75 -23.70 -72.25
CA GLY A 284 55.40 -24.96 -71.90
C GLY A 284 55.43 -25.36 -70.41
N THR A 285 54.30 -25.81 -69.87
CA THR A 285 54.29 -26.75 -68.72
C THR A 285 53.83 -28.13 -69.16
N SER A 286 54.51 -29.17 -68.67
CA SER A 286 54.23 -30.56 -69.07
C SER A 286 52.95 -31.11 -68.41
N PRO A 287 52.19 -31.99 -69.08
CA PRO A 287 50.90 -32.48 -68.55
C PRO A 287 51.04 -33.26 -67.23
N ALA A 288 52.22 -33.83 -66.96
CA ALA A 288 52.49 -34.54 -65.70
C ALA A 288 52.56 -33.58 -64.48
N GLN A 289 53.14 -32.39 -64.63
CA GLN A 289 53.21 -31.41 -63.54
C GLN A 289 51.84 -30.79 -63.23
N GLN A 290 50.98 -30.62 -64.24
CA GLN A 290 49.60 -30.16 -64.03
C GLN A 290 48.77 -31.19 -63.25
N GLN A 291 48.97 -32.50 -63.49
CA GLN A 291 48.31 -33.55 -62.70
C GLN A 291 48.79 -33.62 -61.24
N VAL A 292 50.08 -33.45 -60.98
CA VAL A 292 50.61 -33.43 -59.60
C VAL A 292 50.08 -32.21 -58.84
N ALA A 293 50.15 -31.00 -59.42
CA ALA A 293 49.64 -29.79 -58.80
C ALA A 293 48.13 -29.85 -58.52
N LEU A 294 47.34 -30.52 -59.38
CA LEU A 294 45.92 -30.77 -59.14
C LEU A 294 45.68 -31.75 -57.99
N LEU A 295 46.48 -32.82 -57.86
CA LEU A 295 46.38 -33.75 -56.73
C LEU A 295 46.74 -33.08 -55.40
N ASP A 296 47.80 -32.26 -55.39
CA ASP A 296 48.23 -31.52 -54.19
C ASP A 296 47.16 -30.51 -53.74
N LEU A 297 46.56 -29.78 -54.69
CA LEU A 297 45.40 -28.90 -54.44
C LEU A 297 44.19 -29.68 -53.90
N GLN A 298 43.91 -30.86 -54.46
CA GLN A 298 42.79 -31.71 -54.03
C GLN A 298 43.03 -32.27 -52.61
N SER A 299 44.27 -32.62 -52.27
CA SER A 299 44.68 -33.03 -50.92
C SER A 299 44.62 -31.88 -49.91
N ALA A 300 45.05 -30.67 -50.30
CA ALA A 300 44.96 -29.46 -49.48
C ALA A 300 43.51 -29.03 -49.22
N LEU A 301 42.64 -29.13 -50.23
CA LEU A 301 41.18 -28.93 -50.08
C LEU A 301 40.58 -29.94 -49.11
N PHE A 302 40.97 -31.22 -49.18
CA PHE A 302 40.47 -32.23 -48.25
C PHE A 302 40.94 -31.98 -46.80
N CYS A 303 42.21 -31.60 -46.60
CA CYS A 303 42.75 -31.28 -45.29
C CYS A 303 42.06 -30.04 -44.66
N SER A 304 41.91 -28.96 -45.44
CA SER A 304 41.22 -27.75 -44.98
C SER A 304 39.72 -28.00 -44.71
N GLN A 305 39.05 -28.84 -45.50
CA GLN A 305 37.66 -29.22 -45.24
C GLN A 305 37.50 -30.04 -43.95
N LEU A 306 38.44 -30.94 -43.64
CA LEU A 306 38.52 -31.65 -42.35
C LEU A 306 38.78 -30.71 -41.17
N GLU A 307 39.62 -29.71 -41.36
CA GLU A 307 39.96 -28.71 -40.34
C GLU A 307 38.77 -27.78 -40.05
N ILE A 308 38.07 -27.30 -41.08
CA ILE A 308 36.80 -26.57 -40.96
C ILE A 308 35.77 -27.42 -40.19
N GLN A 309 35.63 -28.71 -40.49
CA GLN A 309 34.72 -29.60 -39.75
C GLN A 309 35.12 -29.82 -38.29
N LYS A 310 36.41 -29.73 -37.94
CA LYS A 310 36.87 -29.78 -36.54
C LYS A 310 36.54 -28.46 -35.84
N LEU A 311 36.88 -27.32 -36.45
CA LEU A 311 36.60 -25.99 -35.91
C LEU A 311 35.09 -25.77 -35.71
N GLN A 312 34.25 -26.15 -36.66
CA GLN A 312 32.78 -26.10 -36.53
C GLN A 312 32.23 -26.97 -35.38
N ARG A 313 32.91 -28.06 -35.00
CA ARG A 313 32.54 -28.85 -33.82
C ARG A 313 32.93 -28.15 -32.52
N VAL A 314 34.11 -27.52 -32.48
CA VAL A 314 34.58 -26.72 -31.34
C VAL A 314 33.71 -25.48 -31.14
N VAL A 315 33.35 -24.76 -32.20
CA VAL A 315 32.42 -23.61 -32.16
C VAL A 315 31.08 -24.02 -31.56
N ARG A 316 30.43 -25.08 -32.09
CA ARG A 316 29.17 -25.60 -31.54
C ARG A 316 29.27 -26.06 -30.08
N GLN A 317 30.44 -26.56 -29.66
CA GLN A 317 30.69 -26.90 -28.25
C GLN A 317 30.82 -25.64 -27.38
N LYS A 318 31.45 -24.59 -27.89
CA LYS A 318 31.60 -23.31 -27.19
C LYS A 318 30.30 -22.50 -27.14
N GLU A 319 29.48 -22.55 -28.18
CA GLU A 319 28.12 -21.97 -28.19
C GLU A 319 27.25 -22.59 -27.09
N ARG A 320 27.31 -23.92 -26.90
CA ARG A 320 26.62 -24.61 -25.80
C ARG A 320 27.16 -24.18 -24.44
N GLN A 321 28.49 -24.23 -24.25
CA GLN A 321 29.11 -23.78 -23.00
C GLN A 321 28.79 -22.31 -22.65
N LEU A 322 28.64 -21.45 -23.66
CA LEU A 322 28.20 -20.06 -23.49
C LEU A 322 26.72 -19.97 -23.11
N ALA A 323 25.85 -20.78 -23.71
CA ALA A 323 24.44 -20.84 -23.35
C ALA A 323 24.24 -21.37 -21.91
N ASP A 324 24.93 -22.46 -21.55
CA ASP A 324 24.93 -23.03 -20.20
C ASP A 324 25.44 -21.99 -19.18
N ALA A 325 26.52 -21.27 -19.50
CA ALA A 325 27.06 -20.21 -18.64
C ALA A 325 26.11 -19.02 -18.49
N LYS A 326 25.44 -18.59 -19.57
CA LYS A 326 24.42 -17.53 -19.52
C LYS A 326 23.24 -17.94 -18.64
N GLN A 327 22.77 -19.18 -18.75
CA GLN A 327 21.69 -19.70 -17.93
C GLN A 327 22.10 -19.75 -16.44
N CYS A 328 23.32 -20.18 -16.14
CA CYS A 328 23.87 -20.12 -14.78
C CYS A 328 23.97 -18.69 -14.22
N VAL A 329 24.35 -17.71 -15.05
CA VAL A 329 24.38 -16.29 -14.65
C VAL A 329 22.97 -15.80 -14.32
N GLN A 330 21.98 -16.07 -15.19
CA GLN A 330 20.57 -15.71 -14.94
C GLN A 330 20.03 -16.30 -13.63
N PHE A 331 20.37 -17.55 -13.29
CA PHE A 331 19.99 -18.14 -12.01
C PHE A 331 20.65 -17.46 -10.81
N VAL A 332 21.90 -17.01 -10.94
CA VAL A 332 22.62 -16.27 -9.88
C VAL A 332 22.07 -14.85 -9.73
N GLU A 333 21.72 -14.19 -10.84
CA GLU A 333 21.08 -12.86 -10.85
C GLU A 333 19.69 -12.93 -10.20
N ALA A 334 18.87 -13.93 -10.54
CA ALA A 334 17.58 -14.17 -9.89
C ALA A 334 17.73 -14.41 -8.38
N ALA A 335 18.64 -15.30 -7.97
CA ALA A 335 18.88 -15.58 -6.54
C ALA A 335 19.47 -14.36 -5.79
N ALA A 336 20.20 -13.48 -6.46
CA ALA A 336 20.67 -12.22 -5.89
C ALA A 336 19.50 -11.25 -5.65
N HIS A 337 18.62 -11.07 -6.64
CA HIS A 337 17.41 -10.24 -6.50
C HIS A 337 16.46 -10.77 -5.42
N GLU A 338 16.21 -12.08 -5.35
CA GLU A 338 15.44 -12.70 -4.26
C GLU A 338 16.08 -12.41 -2.88
N SER A 339 17.42 -12.47 -2.78
CA SER A 339 18.14 -12.14 -1.54
C SER A 339 18.05 -10.66 -1.17
N GLU A 340 18.03 -9.75 -2.14
CA GLU A 340 17.86 -8.32 -1.91
C GLU A 340 16.43 -7.99 -1.46
N GLN A 341 15.42 -8.51 -2.16
CA GLN A 341 14.00 -8.39 -1.76
C GLN A 341 13.77 -8.93 -0.34
N GLN A 342 14.37 -10.08 0.02
CA GLN A 342 14.28 -10.63 1.36
C GLN A 342 14.94 -9.71 2.42
N LYS A 343 16.09 -9.10 2.09
CA LYS A 343 16.74 -8.11 2.98
C LYS A 343 15.86 -6.88 3.16
N GLU A 344 15.29 -6.33 2.09
CA GLU A 344 14.40 -5.18 2.15
C GLU A 344 13.14 -5.46 2.98
N ALA A 345 12.49 -6.60 2.76
CA ALA A 345 11.34 -7.03 3.56
C ALA A 345 11.72 -7.17 5.05
N SER A 346 12.88 -7.76 5.34
CA SER A 346 13.38 -7.86 6.72
C SER A 346 13.70 -6.50 7.35
N TRP A 347 14.17 -5.53 6.55
CA TRP A 347 14.47 -4.17 7.00
C TRP A 347 13.19 -3.37 7.26
N LYS A 348 12.20 -3.44 6.37
CA LYS A 348 10.86 -2.84 6.55
C LYS A 348 10.21 -3.36 7.84
N HIS A 349 10.20 -4.68 8.02
CA HIS A 349 9.69 -5.31 9.25
C HIS A 349 10.42 -4.88 10.53
N ASN A 350 11.75 -4.75 10.47
CA ASN A 350 12.53 -4.21 11.60
C ASN A 350 12.23 -2.72 11.87
N GLN A 351 11.93 -1.93 10.83
CA GLN A 351 11.55 -0.53 10.96
C GLN A 351 10.16 -0.40 11.61
N GLU A 352 9.19 -1.22 11.20
CA GLU A 352 7.86 -1.32 11.82
C GLU A 352 7.94 -1.76 13.27
N LEU A 353 8.74 -2.79 13.58
CA LEU A 353 8.97 -3.25 14.95
C LEU A 353 9.53 -2.13 15.84
N ARG A 354 10.48 -1.32 15.31
CA ARG A 354 11.01 -0.15 16.02
C ARG A 354 9.95 0.93 16.25
N LYS A 355 9.11 1.23 15.26
CA LYS A 355 7.98 2.18 15.40
C LYS A 355 6.97 1.69 16.45
N ALA A 356 6.60 0.41 16.41
CA ALA A 356 5.70 -0.20 17.38
C ALA A 356 6.28 -0.21 18.80
N LEU A 357 7.58 -0.47 18.96
CA LEU A 357 8.26 -0.37 20.25
C LEU A 357 8.29 1.07 20.79
N GLN A 358 8.50 2.07 19.93
CA GLN A 358 8.41 3.49 20.31
C GLN A 358 7.00 3.87 20.76
N GLN A 359 5.97 3.48 20.00
CA GLN A 359 4.56 3.70 20.37
C GLN A 359 4.21 3.04 21.71
N LEU A 360 4.65 1.79 21.95
CA LEU A 360 4.42 1.10 23.22
C LEU A 360 5.19 1.74 24.39
N GLN A 361 6.38 2.31 24.14
CA GLN A 361 7.12 3.08 25.16
C GLN A 361 6.41 4.39 25.51
N GLU A 362 5.90 5.12 24.50
CA GLU A 362 5.10 6.33 24.70
C GLU A 362 3.79 6.02 25.43
N GLU A 363 3.06 4.97 25.05
CA GLU A 363 1.87 4.50 25.77
C GLU A 363 2.16 4.14 27.22
N LEU A 364 3.25 3.41 27.49
CA LEU A 364 3.66 3.03 28.84
C LEU A 364 4.03 4.27 29.67
N GLN A 365 4.72 5.23 29.07
CA GLN A 365 5.06 6.50 29.71
C GLN A 365 3.79 7.31 30.01
N ASN A 366 2.84 7.39 29.08
CA ASN A 366 1.56 8.06 29.26
C ASN A 366 0.72 7.39 30.36
N LYS A 367 0.62 6.05 30.38
CA LYS A 367 -0.04 5.30 31.45
C LYS A 367 0.64 5.51 32.80
N SER A 368 1.98 5.56 32.85
CA SER A 368 2.74 5.87 34.06
C SER A 368 2.53 7.31 34.56
N GLN A 369 2.32 8.28 33.67
CA GLN A 369 1.98 9.65 34.03
C GLN A 369 0.53 9.75 34.52
N GLN A 370 -0.42 9.07 33.88
CA GLN A 370 -1.81 8.99 34.30
C GLN A 370 -1.96 8.35 35.69
N LEU A 371 -1.25 7.25 35.97
CA LEU A 371 -1.23 6.63 37.30
C LEU A 371 -0.67 7.59 38.36
N ARG A 372 0.45 8.28 38.09
CA ARG A 372 1.01 9.29 39.01
C ARG A 372 0.08 10.48 39.23
N ALA A 373 -0.65 10.92 38.21
CA ALA A 373 -1.66 11.97 38.35
C ALA A 373 -2.83 11.50 39.23
N TRP A 374 -3.35 10.29 39.00
CA TRP A 374 -4.42 9.70 39.79
C TRP A 374 -4.01 9.43 41.25
N GLU A 375 -2.78 8.96 41.48
CA GLU A 375 -2.19 8.82 42.82
C GLU A 375 -2.12 10.18 43.51
N ALA A 376 -1.64 11.23 42.84
CA ALA A 376 -1.59 12.58 43.39
C ALA A 376 -3.01 13.14 43.68
N GLU A 377 -3.99 12.89 42.81
CA GLU A 377 -5.40 13.19 43.06
C GLU A 377 -5.93 12.47 44.31
N LYS A 378 -5.61 11.18 44.48
CA LYS A 378 -6.02 10.40 45.67
C LYS A 378 -5.35 10.88 46.95
N TYR A 379 -4.05 11.22 46.91
CA TYR A 379 -3.38 11.84 48.05
C TYR A 379 -3.97 13.22 48.41
N ASN A 380 -4.38 14.01 47.41
CA ASN A 380 -5.08 15.27 47.66
C ASN A 380 -6.49 15.03 48.22
N GLU A 381 -7.24 14.05 47.70
CA GLU A 381 -8.55 13.67 48.23
C GLU A 381 -8.45 13.24 49.70
N ILE A 382 -7.54 12.32 50.03
CA ILE A 382 -7.27 11.90 51.41
C ILE A 382 -6.90 13.10 52.29
N ARG A 383 -6.00 13.98 51.85
CA ARG A 383 -5.62 15.20 52.59
C ARG A 383 -6.83 16.11 52.86
N THR A 384 -7.74 16.29 51.90
CA THR A 384 -8.96 17.08 52.12
C THR A 384 -9.95 16.39 53.05
N GLN A 385 -10.05 15.05 53.01
CA GLN A 385 -10.85 14.28 53.95
C GLN A 385 -10.28 14.36 55.38
N GLU A 386 -8.97 14.26 55.55
CA GLU A 386 -8.27 14.47 56.83
C GLU A 386 -8.50 15.88 57.38
N GLN A 387 -8.38 16.91 56.54
CA GLN A 387 -8.71 18.29 56.91
C GLN A 387 -10.17 18.42 57.35
N ASN A 388 -11.11 17.83 56.61
CA ASN A 388 -12.53 17.81 56.98
C ASN A 388 -12.77 17.09 58.32
N ILE A 389 -12.11 15.96 58.58
CA ILE A 389 -12.16 15.24 59.86
C ILE A 389 -11.59 16.11 60.98
N GLN A 390 -10.47 16.80 60.76
CA GLN A 390 -9.91 17.76 61.71
C GLN A 390 -10.90 18.90 61.99
N HIS A 391 -11.49 19.53 60.97
CA HIS A 391 -12.49 20.60 61.16
C HIS A 391 -13.73 20.09 61.93
N LEU A 392 -14.22 18.88 61.63
CA LEU A 392 -15.32 18.26 62.35
C LEU A 392 -14.96 17.98 63.82
N ASN A 393 -13.75 17.49 64.11
CA ASN A 393 -13.26 17.26 65.47
C ASN A 393 -13.13 18.58 66.27
N HIS A 394 -12.62 19.65 65.65
CA HIS A 394 -12.60 20.99 66.28
C HIS A 394 -14.02 21.51 66.55
N SER A 395 -14.94 21.34 65.59
CA SER A 395 -16.36 21.72 65.75
C SER A 395 -17.07 20.92 66.85
N LEU A 396 -16.77 19.63 66.95
CA LEU A 396 -17.31 18.73 67.98
C LEU A 396 -16.78 19.10 69.36
N SER A 397 -15.46 19.28 69.51
CA SER A 397 -14.82 19.77 70.75
C SER A 397 -15.39 21.11 71.20
N HIS A 398 -15.59 22.06 70.28
CA HIS A 398 -16.22 23.35 70.59
C HIS A 398 -17.69 23.21 71.04
N LYS A 399 -18.46 22.29 70.44
CA LYS A 399 -19.83 21.96 70.90
C LYS A 399 -19.84 21.31 72.28
N GLU A 400 -18.87 20.45 72.58
CA GLU A 400 -18.71 19.83 73.90
C GLU A 400 -18.36 20.88 74.96
N GLN A 401 -17.46 21.82 74.66
CA GLN A 401 -17.15 22.98 75.52
C GLN A 401 -18.41 23.83 75.79
N LEU A 402 -19.14 24.20 74.74
CA LEU A 402 -20.41 24.94 74.87
C LEU A 402 -21.42 24.19 75.73
N LEU A 403 -21.60 22.89 75.53
CA LEU A 403 -22.49 22.04 76.35
C LEU A 403 -22.04 21.97 77.81
N GLN A 404 -20.73 21.89 78.06
CA GLN A 404 -20.17 21.89 79.40
C GLN A 404 -20.43 23.23 80.12
N GLU A 405 -20.16 24.36 79.47
CA GLU A 405 -20.54 25.69 79.96
C GLU A 405 -22.06 25.81 80.18
N PHE A 406 -22.90 25.27 79.29
CA PHE A 406 -24.36 25.28 79.49
C PHE A 406 -24.78 24.51 80.75
N ARG A 407 -24.14 23.37 81.05
CA ARG A 407 -24.35 22.63 82.30
C ARG A 407 -23.92 23.45 83.51
N GLU A 408 -22.79 24.13 83.43
CA GLU A 408 -22.30 25.01 84.50
C GLU A 408 -23.26 26.19 84.74
N LEU A 409 -23.74 26.87 83.69
CA LEU A 409 -24.74 27.94 83.83
C LEU A 409 -26.07 27.45 84.43
N LEU A 410 -26.49 26.22 84.11
CA LEU A 410 -27.67 25.60 84.73
C LEU A 410 -27.41 25.28 86.21
N GLN A 411 -26.27 24.72 86.56
CA GLN A 411 -25.88 24.50 87.97
C GLN A 411 -25.81 25.81 88.75
N TYR A 412 -25.27 26.88 88.17
CA TYR A 412 -25.26 28.22 88.77
C TYR A 412 -26.67 28.78 89.01
N ARG A 413 -27.64 28.47 88.15
CA ARG A 413 -29.04 28.87 88.30
C ARG A 413 -29.75 28.11 89.43
N ASP A 414 -29.40 26.84 89.64
CA ASP A 414 -30.02 25.96 90.63
C ASP A 414 -29.41 26.12 92.04
N ASN A 415 -28.23 26.74 92.15
CA ASN A 415 -27.60 27.12 93.42
C ASN A 415 -28.43 28.17 94.19
N SER A 416 -28.63 27.97 95.50
CA SER A 416 -29.56 28.78 96.30
C SER A 416 -29.06 30.17 96.73
N ASP A 417 -27.74 30.41 96.71
CA ASP A 417 -27.12 31.67 97.16
C ASP A 417 -27.09 32.72 96.04
N LYS A 418 -28.12 33.56 96.02
CA LYS A 418 -28.31 34.61 95.01
C LYS A 418 -27.58 35.90 95.37
N THR A 419 -26.27 35.96 95.15
CA THR A 419 -25.52 37.23 95.22
C THR A 419 -25.75 38.08 93.96
N LEU A 420 -25.66 39.41 94.10
CA LEU A 420 -25.90 40.34 92.99
C LEU A 420 -24.80 40.20 91.91
N GLU A 421 -23.54 40.14 92.36
CA GLU A 421 -22.34 39.91 91.55
C GLU A 421 -22.39 38.60 90.72
N ALA A 422 -22.98 37.52 91.25
CA ALA A 422 -23.14 36.28 90.50
C ALA A 422 -24.17 36.38 89.36
N ASN A 423 -25.21 37.22 89.54
CA ASN A 423 -26.19 37.49 88.49
C ASN A 423 -25.61 38.41 87.40
N GLU A 424 -24.77 39.38 87.79
CA GLU A 424 -24.04 40.24 86.84
C GLU A 424 -23.07 39.40 86.00
N MET A 425 -22.28 38.53 86.62
CA MET A 425 -21.39 37.59 85.91
C MET A 425 -22.16 36.65 84.96
N LEU A 426 -23.37 36.20 85.33
CA LEU A 426 -24.23 35.40 84.46
C LEU A 426 -24.70 36.21 83.23
N LEU A 427 -25.09 37.47 83.43
CA LEU A 427 -25.50 38.37 82.34
C LEU A 427 -24.33 38.69 81.40
N GLU A 428 -23.13 38.94 81.92
CA GLU A 428 -21.92 39.11 81.10
C GLU A 428 -21.63 37.87 80.25
N LYS A 429 -21.69 36.66 80.82
CA LYS A 429 -21.54 35.40 80.08
C LYS A 429 -22.61 35.22 78.99
N LEU A 430 -23.85 35.65 79.23
CA LEU A 430 -24.91 35.61 78.22
C LEU A 430 -24.70 36.63 77.10
N HIS A 431 -24.26 37.86 77.43
CA HIS A 431 -23.91 38.87 76.43
C HIS A 431 -22.71 38.43 75.58
N GLN A 432 -21.67 37.87 76.19
CA GLN A 432 -20.51 37.32 75.47
C GLN A 432 -20.94 36.24 74.47
N ARG A 433 -21.80 35.29 74.88
CA ARG A 433 -22.32 34.25 73.98
C ARG A 433 -23.18 34.78 72.83
N ILE A 434 -23.92 35.87 73.03
CA ILE A 434 -24.65 36.53 71.94
C ILE A 434 -23.67 37.16 70.95
N HIS A 435 -22.59 37.78 71.45
CA HIS A 435 -21.52 38.33 70.63
C HIS A 435 -20.77 37.24 69.86
N ASP A 436 -20.30 36.17 70.52
CA ASP A 436 -19.59 35.05 69.90
C ASP A 436 -20.43 34.39 68.80
N LYS A 437 -21.74 34.24 69.03
CA LYS A 437 -22.68 33.72 68.02
C LYS A 437 -22.81 34.65 66.82
N ALA A 438 -22.82 35.97 67.02
CA ALA A 438 -22.86 36.94 65.92
C ALA A 438 -21.60 36.83 65.05
N VAL A 439 -20.42 36.79 65.66
CA VAL A 439 -19.14 36.67 64.94
C VAL A 439 -19.00 35.31 64.26
N ALA A 440 -19.52 34.23 64.87
CA ALA A 440 -19.56 32.91 64.23
C ALA A 440 -20.50 32.86 63.00
N LEU A 441 -21.63 33.58 63.02
CA LEU A 441 -22.51 33.72 61.88
C LEU A 441 -21.88 34.54 60.75
N GLU A 442 -21.18 35.63 61.08
CA GLU A 442 -20.44 36.45 60.12
C GLU A 442 -19.38 35.62 59.37
N ARG A 443 -18.52 34.89 60.10
CA ARG A 443 -17.54 33.97 59.48
C ARG A 443 -18.18 32.89 58.61
N ALA A 444 -19.28 32.29 59.06
CA ALA A 444 -19.99 31.27 58.28
C ALA A 444 -20.64 31.84 57.01
N ILE A 445 -20.97 33.13 56.98
CA ILE A 445 -21.45 33.83 55.78
C ILE A 445 -20.27 34.08 54.82
N ASP A 446 -19.14 34.58 55.33
CA ASP A 446 -17.93 34.82 54.52
C ASP A 446 -17.40 33.52 53.87
N GLU A 447 -17.32 32.44 54.64
CA GLU A 447 -16.95 31.10 54.14
C GLU A 447 -17.87 30.63 52.99
N LYS A 448 -19.17 30.93 53.07
CA LYS A 448 -20.13 30.60 52.00
C LYS A 448 -19.93 31.47 50.76
N PHE A 449 -19.59 32.75 50.92
CA PHE A 449 -19.24 33.62 49.79
C PHE A 449 -17.95 33.17 49.10
N SER A 450 -16.88 32.89 49.84
CA SER A 450 -15.63 32.37 49.26
C SER A 450 -15.83 31.03 48.54
N ALA A 451 -16.65 30.13 49.09
CA ALA A 451 -16.99 28.88 48.43
C ALA A 451 -17.79 29.08 47.12
N LEU A 452 -18.67 30.09 47.05
CA LEU A 452 -19.37 30.47 45.83
C LEU A 452 -18.42 31.07 44.77
N GLU A 453 -17.46 31.90 45.18
CA GLU A 453 -16.45 32.46 44.28
C GLU A 453 -15.57 31.37 43.65
N GLU A 454 -15.13 30.38 44.41
CA GLU A 454 -14.38 29.23 43.86
C GLU A 454 -15.24 28.42 42.89
N LYS A 455 -16.52 28.15 43.21
CA LYS A 455 -17.44 27.47 42.28
C LYS A 455 -17.68 28.27 41.00
N GLU A 456 -17.66 29.60 41.08
CA GLU A 456 -17.75 30.46 39.89
C GLU A 456 -16.43 30.48 39.08
N LYS A 457 -15.28 30.26 39.70
CA LYS A 457 -13.99 30.06 39.00
C LYS A 457 -13.96 28.70 38.28
N GLU A 458 -14.35 27.62 38.96
CA GLU A 458 -14.52 26.29 38.36
C GLU A 458 -15.46 26.34 37.14
N LEU A 459 -16.61 27.01 37.28
CA LEU A 459 -17.58 27.15 36.19
C LEU A 459 -17.02 27.95 35.00
N ARG A 460 -16.18 28.97 35.23
CA ARG A 460 -15.45 29.67 34.16
C ARG A 460 -14.42 28.76 33.47
N GLN A 461 -13.69 27.93 34.23
CA GLN A 461 -12.74 26.97 33.68
C GLN A 461 -13.44 25.90 32.84
N LEU A 462 -14.56 25.34 33.31
CA LEU A 462 -15.37 24.39 32.54
C LEU A 462 -15.88 25.00 31.23
N ARG A 463 -16.32 26.28 31.23
CA ARG A 463 -16.71 26.99 30.01
C ARG A 463 -15.56 27.18 29.02
N LEU A 464 -14.31 27.27 29.48
CA LEU A 464 -13.13 27.32 28.61
C LEU A 464 -12.82 25.93 28.04
N ALA A 465 -12.77 24.91 28.89
CA ALA A 465 -12.53 23.52 28.48
C ALA A 465 -13.57 23.02 27.45
N VAL A 466 -14.85 23.36 27.63
CA VAL A 466 -15.90 23.04 26.63
C VAL A 466 -15.59 23.68 25.28
N ARG A 467 -15.23 24.97 25.24
CA ARG A 467 -14.85 25.66 23.99
C ARG A 467 -13.62 25.02 23.34
N GLU A 468 -12.60 24.66 24.11
CA GLU A 468 -11.42 23.98 23.58
C GLU A 468 -11.79 22.64 22.95
N ARG A 469 -12.70 21.88 23.58
CA ARG A 469 -13.26 20.64 22.99
C ARG A 469 -14.08 20.91 21.73
N ASP A 470 -14.84 22.01 21.66
CA ASP A 470 -15.57 22.38 20.44
C ASP A 470 -14.59 22.66 19.29
N HIS A 471 -13.49 23.40 19.54
CA HIS A 471 -12.44 23.64 18.54
C HIS A 471 -11.73 22.34 18.11
N ASP A 472 -11.47 21.41 19.03
CA ASP A 472 -10.95 20.08 18.70
C ASP A 472 -11.94 19.29 17.83
N LEU A 473 -13.24 19.38 18.10
CA LEU A 473 -14.29 18.76 17.29
C LEU A 473 -14.43 19.42 15.90
N GLU A 474 -14.29 20.74 15.78
CA GLU A 474 -14.13 21.43 14.49
C GLU A 474 -12.93 20.90 13.71
N ARG A 475 -11.76 20.77 14.36
CA ARG A 475 -10.55 20.23 13.71
C ARG A 475 -10.77 18.79 13.23
N LEU A 476 -11.39 17.95 14.04
CA LEU A 476 -11.73 16.57 13.66
C LEU A 476 -12.76 16.53 12.53
N ARG A 477 -13.79 17.39 12.54
CA ARG A 477 -14.74 17.55 11.43
C ARG A 477 -14.02 17.92 10.12
N GLY A 478 -13.03 18.82 10.17
CA GLY A 478 -12.19 19.17 9.02
C GLY A 478 -11.37 17.99 8.48
N VAL A 479 -10.74 17.21 9.35
CA VAL A 479 -9.99 16.00 8.95
C VAL A 479 -10.93 14.94 8.36
N LEU A 480 -12.10 14.72 8.96
CA LEU A 480 -13.09 13.77 8.45
C LEU A 480 -13.62 14.19 7.07
N SER A 481 -13.91 15.48 6.86
CA SER A 481 -14.33 16.00 5.55
C SER A 481 -13.22 15.88 4.49
N SER A 482 -11.95 16.10 4.87
CA SER A 482 -10.82 15.82 3.98
C SER A 482 -10.72 14.35 3.62
N ASN A 483 -10.89 13.45 4.59
CA ASN A 483 -10.86 12.01 4.35
C ASN A 483 -12.04 11.57 3.46
N GLU A 484 -13.24 12.11 3.69
CA GLU A 484 -14.42 11.89 2.86
C GLU A 484 -14.17 12.30 1.40
N ALA A 485 -13.58 13.47 1.16
CA ALA A 485 -13.18 13.90 -0.18
C ALA A 485 -12.14 12.95 -0.82
N THR A 486 -11.18 12.42 -0.04
CA THR A 486 -10.24 11.41 -0.57
C THR A 486 -10.91 10.07 -0.89
N MET A 487 -11.90 9.64 -0.08
CA MET A 487 -12.67 8.42 -0.36
C MET A 487 -13.53 8.59 -1.62
N GLN A 488 -14.25 9.70 -1.76
CA GLN A 488 -15.03 10.01 -2.97
C GLN A 488 -14.15 10.09 -4.24
N SER A 489 -12.90 10.56 -4.11
CA SER A 489 -11.91 10.54 -5.19
C SER A 489 -11.51 9.09 -5.56
N MET A 490 -11.18 8.26 -4.56
CA MET A 490 -10.87 6.83 -4.77
C MET A 490 -12.05 6.04 -5.35
N GLU A 491 -13.29 6.29 -4.90
CA GLU A 491 -14.51 5.70 -5.45
C GLU A 491 -14.77 6.12 -6.90
N SER A 492 -14.40 7.35 -7.26
CA SER A 492 -14.49 7.85 -8.63
C SER A 492 -13.44 7.20 -9.54
N LEU A 493 -12.21 7.01 -9.02
CA LEU A 493 -11.16 6.25 -9.69
C LEU A 493 -11.56 4.78 -9.89
N LEU A 494 -12.11 4.13 -8.85
CA LEU A 494 -12.58 2.75 -8.92
C LEU A 494 -13.72 2.57 -9.95
N ARG A 495 -14.65 3.52 -10.03
CA ARG A 495 -15.69 3.53 -11.07
C ARG A 495 -15.11 3.73 -12.48
N ALA A 496 -14.13 4.62 -12.64
CA ALA A 496 -13.45 4.80 -13.93
C ALA A 496 -12.72 3.52 -14.37
N LYS A 497 -11.97 2.87 -13.47
CA LYS A 497 -11.31 1.58 -13.75
C LYS A 497 -12.31 0.45 -13.99
N GLY A 498 -13.47 0.44 -13.34
CA GLY A 498 -14.57 -0.46 -13.66
C GLY A 498 -15.04 -0.32 -15.12
N LEU A 499 -15.25 0.91 -15.58
CA LEU A 499 -15.64 1.21 -16.96
C LEU A 499 -14.54 0.85 -17.97
N GLU A 500 -13.26 1.07 -17.66
CA GLU A 500 -12.14 0.60 -18.49
C GLU A 500 -12.14 -0.93 -18.65
N VAL A 501 -12.37 -1.68 -17.56
CA VAL A 501 -12.46 -3.15 -17.59
C VAL A 501 -13.66 -3.62 -18.42
N GLU A 502 -14.82 -2.97 -18.32
CA GLU A 502 -15.98 -3.27 -19.17
C GLU A 502 -15.68 -2.98 -20.65
N GLN A 503 -15.06 -1.85 -20.97
CA GLN A 503 -14.63 -1.52 -22.33
C GLN A 503 -13.65 -2.56 -22.88
N LEU A 504 -12.62 -2.94 -22.11
CA LEU A 504 -11.68 -3.98 -22.50
C LEU A 504 -12.38 -5.34 -22.70
N SER A 505 -13.32 -5.71 -21.84
CA SER A 505 -14.14 -6.92 -22.00
C SER A 505 -14.93 -6.91 -23.31
N THR A 506 -15.60 -5.80 -23.66
CA THR A 506 -16.33 -5.69 -24.94
C THR A 506 -15.41 -5.73 -26.16
N THR A 507 -14.22 -5.11 -26.10
CA THR A 507 -13.24 -5.19 -27.21
C THR A 507 -12.70 -6.61 -27.38
N CYS A 508 -12.43 -7.34 -26.30
CA CYS A 508 -12.05 -8.75 -26.35
C CYS A 508 -13.13 -9.63 -26.98
N GLN A 509 -14.41 -9.43 -26.61
CA GLN A 509 -15.54 -10.13 -27.21
C GLN A 509 -15.67 -9.83 -28.71
N ASN A 510 -15.51 -8.57 -29.12
CA ASN A 510 -15.54 -8.16 -30.53
C ASN A 510 -14.38 -8.78 -31.33
N LEU A 511 -13.17 -8.83 -30.77
CA LEU A 511 -12.01 -9.49 -31.38
C LEU A 511 -12.21 -11.00 -31.51
N GLN A 512 -12.79 -11.65 -30.50
CA GLN A 512 -13.13 -13.07 -30.57
C GLN A 512 -14.15 -13.36 -31.67
N TRP A 513 -15.23 -12.57 -31.76
CA TRP A 513 -16.22 -12.70 -32.83
C TRP A 513 -15.59 -12.50 -34.22
N LEU A 514 -14.69 -11.52 -34.36
CA LEU A 514 -14.01 -11.24 -35.62
C LEU A 514 -13.03 -12.37 -36.02
N LYS A 515 -12.37 -12.99 -35.04
CA LYS A 515 -11.58 -14.22 -35.24
C LYS A 515 -12.46 -15.35 -35.75
N GLU A 516 -13.58 -15.63 -35.09
CA GLU A 516 -14.52 -16.70 -35.49
C GLU A 516 -15.07 -16.46 -36.91
N GLU A 517 -15.45 -15.23 -37.27
CA GLU A 517 -15.89 -14.91 -38.63
C GLU A 517 -14.77 -15.08 -39.68
N MET A 518 -13.51 -14.76 -39.33
CA MET A 518 -12.36 -15.01 -40.21
C MET A 518 -12.07 -16.52 -40.38
N GLU A 519 -12.17 -17.31 -39.30
CA GLU A 519 -12.01 -18.77 -39.35
C GLU A 519 -13.13 -19.43 -40.18
N THR A 520 -14.38 -18.97 -40.10
CA THR A 520 -15.46 -19.48 -40.97
C THR A 520 -15.29 -19.05 -42.43
N LYS A 521 -14.77 -17.85 -42.71
CA LYS A 521 -14.43 -17.40 -44.07
C LYS A 521 -13.30 -18.25 -44.67
N PHE A 522 -12.24 -18.48 -43.91
CA PHE A 522 -11.13 -19.35 -44.31
C PHE A 522 -11.62 -20.78 -44.57
N SER A 523 -12.44 -21.33 -43.67
CA SER A 523 -13.04 -22.66 -43.83
C SER A 523 -13.96 -22.79 -45.05
N ARG A 524 -14.65 -21.70 -45.44
CA ARG A 524 -15.45 -21.64 -46.68
C ARG A 524 -14.54 -21.62 -47.91
N TRP A 525 -13.54 -20.73 -47.93
CA TRP A 525 -12.57 -20.62 -49.02
C TRP A 525 -11.78 -21.92 -49.23
N GLN A 526 -11.36 -22.60 -48.16
CA GLN A 526 -10.69 -23.89 -48.24
C GLN A 526 -11.56 -24.95 -48.94
N LYS A 527 -12.85 -25.04 -48.58
CA LYS A 527 -13.81 -25.96 -49.23
C LYS A 527 -14.04 -25.61 -50.71
N GLU A 528 -14.02 -24.33 -51.06
CA GLU A 528 -14.09 -23.89 -52.47
C GLU A 528 -12.82 -24.32 -53.24
N GLN A 529 -11.62 -24.15 -52.67
CA GLN A 529 -10.37 -24.65 -53.26
C GLN A 529 -10.40 -26.18 -53.43
N GLU A 530 -10.79 -26.92 -52.40
CA GLU A 530 -10.95 -28.38 -52.46
C GLU A 530 -11.95 -28.79 -53.55
N SER A 531 -13.08 -28.10 -53.69
CA SER A 531 -14.07 -28.34 -54.75
C SER A 531 -13.52 -28.04 -56.16
N ILE A 532 -12.73 -26.98 -56.32
CA ILE A 532 -12.08 -26.64 -57.61
C ILE A 532 -11.04 -27.71 -57.96
N ILE A 533 -10.23 -28.15 -56.99
CA ILE A 533 -9.25 -29.23 -57.16
C ILE A 533 -9.95 -30.53 -57.58
N GLN A 534 -11.06 -30.90 -56.93
CA GLN A 534 -11.86 -32.08 -57.29
C GLN A 534 -12.44 -31.98 -58.71
N GLN A 535 -12.94 -30.81 -59.11
CA GLN A 535 -13.42 -30.57 -60.48
C GLN A 535 -12.29 -30.70 -61.52
N LEU A 536 -11.11 -30.13 -61.24
CA LEU A 536 -9.95 -30.22 -62.11
C LEU A 536 -9.43 -31.66 -62.22
N GLN A 537 -9.36 -32.40 -61.11
CA GLN A 537 -8.98 -33.82 -61.10
C GLN A 537 -9.96 -34.67 -61.92
N THR A 538 -11.26 -34.43 -61.78
CA THR A 538 -12.30 -35.15 -62.54
C THR A 538 -12.17 -34.85 -64.04
N SER A 539 -12.09 -33.57 -64.41
CA SER A 539 -11.92 -33.12 -65.80
C SER A 539 -10.64 -33.68 -66.45
N LEU A 540 -9.53 -33.72 -65.72
CA LEU A 540 -8.26 -34.28 -66.19
C LEU A 540 -8.35 -35.81 -66.35
N HIS A 541 -9.02 -36.51 -65.44
CA HIS A 541 -9.28 -37.95 -65.57
C HIS A 541 -10.16 -38.28 -66.80
N ASP A 542 -11.25 -37.53 -67.00
CA ASP A 542 -12.12 -37.68 -68.17
C ASP A 542 -11.34 -37.43 -69.48
N ARG A 543 -10.48 -36.40 -69.52
CA ARG A 543 -9.61 -36.12 -70.67
C ARG A 543 -8.58 -37.22 -70.93
N ASN A 544 -7.95 -37.76 -69.88
CA ASN A 544 -7.04 -38.89 -70.03
C ASN A 544 -7.76 -40.10 -70.64
N LYS A 545 -8.96 -40.40 -70.17
CA LYS A 545 -9.79 -41.49 -70.69
C LYS A 545 -10.17 -41.29 -72.16
N GLU A 546 -10.57 -40.08 -72.55
CA GLU A 546 -10.80 -39.75 -73.97
C GLU A 546 -9.54 -39.95 -74.83
N VAL A 547 -8.36 -39.59 -74.32
CA VAL A 547 -7.08 -39.78 -75.01
C VAL A 547 -6.71 -41.27 -75.10
N GLU A 548 -6.98 -42.06 -74.07
CA GLU A 548 -6.81 -43.53 -74.07
C GLU A 548 -7.74 -44.18 -75.10
N ASP A 549 -9.03 -43.83 -75.12
CA ASP A 549 -10.03 -44.34 -76.09
C ASP A 549 -9.65 -43.97 -77.54
N LEU A 550 -9.20 -42.73 -77.78
CA LEU A 550 -8.71 -42.28 -79.09
C LEU A 550 -7.42 -43.01 -79.50
N SER A 551 -6.49 -43.21 -78.56
CA SER A 551 -5.24 -43.95 -78.78
C SER A 551 -5.52 -45.40 -79.16
N ALA A 552 -6.38 -46.10 -78.41
CA ALA A 552 -6.82 -47.46 -78.74
C ALA A 552 -7.46 -47.54 -80.13
N THR A 553 -8.33 -46.57 -80.46
CA THR A 553 -9.00 -46.48 -81.78
C THR A 553 -8.01 -46.25 -82.93
N LEU A 554 -6.93 -45.50 -82.71
CA LEU A 554 -5.88 -45.25 -83.70
C LEU A 554 -4.95 -46.45 -83.86
N LEU A 555 -4.53 -47.09 -82.76
CA LEU A 555 -3.70 -48.30 -82.77
C LEU A 555 -4.38 -49.43 -83.58
N CYS A 556 -5.70 -49.60 -83.45
CA CYS A 556 -6.48 -50.56 -84.23
C CYS A 556 -6.49 -50.33 -85.76
N LYS A 557 -6.01 -49.17 -86.25
CA LYS A 557 -5.99 -48.80 -87.67
C LYS A 557 -4.62 -48.91 -88.33
N LEU A 558 -3.57 -49.26 -87.59
CA LEU A 558 -2.20 -49.35 -88.11
C LEU A 558 -1.95 -50.69 -88.82
N GLY A 559 -1.08 -50.68 -89.84
CA GLY A 559 -0.60 -51.90 -90.49
C GLY A 559 0.47 -52.61 -89.64
N PRO A 560 0.74 -53.91 -89.88
CA PRO A 560 1.57 -54.74 -88.99
C PRO A 560 2.96 -54.14 -88.67
N GLY A 561 3.70 -53.66 -89.67
CA GLY A 561 5.01 -53.01 -89.45
C GLY A 561 4.95 -51.58 -88.87
N GLN A 562 3.77 -50.97 -88.78
CA GLN A 562 3.57 -49.70 -88.08
C GLN A 562 3.13 -49.93 -86.62
N SER A 563 2.44 -51.04 -86.33
CA SER A 563 2.11 -51.47 -84.97
C SER A 563 3.36 -51.70 -84.14
N GLU A 564 4.35 -52.42 -84.67
CA GLU A 564 5.62 -52.71 -83.98
C GLU A 564 6.36 -51.44 -83.52
N ILE A 565 6.43 -50.41 -84.40
CA ILE A 565 7.07 -49.12 -84.08
C ILE A 565 6.24 -48.34 -83.04
N ALA A 566 4.91 -48.38 -83.14
CA ALA A 566 4.03 -47.74 -82.16
C ALA A 566 4.15 -48.42 -80.78
N GLU A 567 4.22 -49.75 -80.72
CA GLU A 567 4.42 -50.53 -79.50
C GLU A 567 5.78 -50.24 -78.85
N GLU A 568 6.87 -50.16 -79.63
CA GLU A 568 8.18 -49.74 -79.09
C GLU A 568 8.14 -48.33 -78.49
N LEU A 569 7.46 -47.38 -79.15
CA LEU A 569 7.30 -46.01 -78.66
C LEU A 569 6.42 -45.96 -77.40
N CYS A 570 5.31 -46.69 -77.36
CA CYS A 570 4.45 -46.82 -76.17
C CYS A 570 5.22 -47.43 -74.99
N GLN A 571 5.99 -48.49 -75.21
CA GLN A 571 6.85 -49.06 -74.17
C GLN A 571 7.92 -48.06 -73.68
N ARG A 572 8.50 -47.28 -74.59
CA ARG A 572 9.51 -46.26 -74.25
C ARG A 572 8.91 -45.08 -73.48
N LEU A 573 7.66 -44.71 -73.79
CA LEU A 573 6.89 -43.71 -73.07
C LEU A 573 6.49 -44.21 -71.68
N GLN A 574 5.90 -45.41 -71.57
CA GLN A 574 5.61 -46.07 -70.29
C GLN A 574 6.85 -46.19 -69.38
N ARG A 575 8.05 -46.47 -69.94
CA ARG A 575 9.31 -46.49 -69.15
C ARG A 575 9.66 -45.10 -68.60
N LYS A 576 9.42 -44.02 -69.34
CA LYS A 576 9.62 -42.64 -68.85
C LYS A 576 8.56 -42.23 -67.84
N GLU A 577 7.31 -42.58 -68.10
CA GLU A 577 6.16 -42.30 -67.23
C GLU A 577 6.32 -42.97 -65.87
N ARG A 578 6.74 -44.24 -65.85
CA ARG A 578 7.08 -44.96 -64.62
C ARG A 578 8.20 -44.28 -63.83
N MET A 579 9.28 -43.85 -64.51
CA MET A 579 10.37 -43.11 -63.87
C MET A 579 9.92 -41.76 -63.26
N LEU A 580 9.00 -41.04 -63.92
CA LEU A 580 8.41 -39.81 -63.37
C LEU A 580 7.49 -40.12 -62.18
N GLN A 581 6.72 -41.21 -62.24
CA GLN A 581 5.86 -41.66 -61.16
C GLN A 581 6.66 -42.12 -59.93
N ASP A 582 7.78 -42.80 -60.15
CA ASP A 582 8.74 -43.18 -59.11
C ASP A 582 9.31 -41.92 -58.43
N LEU A 583 9.79 -40.93 -59.20
CA LEU A 583 10.29 -39.64 -58.68
C LEU A 583 9.23 -38.84 -57.91
N LEU A 584 7.98 -38.83 -58.36
CA LEU A 584 6.87 -38.20 -57.64
C LEU A 584 6.55 -38.99 -56.35
N SER A 585 6.63 -40.32 -56.37
CA SER A 585 6.44 -41.15 -55.18
C SER A 585 7.52 -40.90 -54.12
N ASP A 586 8.78 -40.72 -54.55
CA ASP A 586 9.90 -40.44 -53.64
C ASP A 586 9.83 -39.02 -53.07
N ARG A 587 9.42 -38.03 -53.89
CA ARG A 587 9.13 -36.68 -53.39
C ARG A 587 7.97 -36.67 -52.39
N ASN A 588 6.92 -37.47 -52.61
CA ASN A 588 5.81 -37.59 -51.67
C ASN A 588 6.22 -38.30 -50.37
N LYS A 589 7.09 -39.33 -50.43
CA LYS A 589 7.68 -39.95 -49.23
C LYS A 589 8.48 -38.93 -48.42
N GLN A 590 9.34 -38.13 -49.07
CA GLN A 590 10.12 -37.07 -48.41
C GLN A 590 9.22 -36.03 -47.72
N VAL A 591 8.11 -35.62 -48.35
CA VAL A 591 7.14 -34.72 -47.72
C VAL A 591 6.50 -35.36 -46.49
N LEU A 592 6.06 -36.62 -46.58
CA LEU A 592 5.49 -37.36 -45.44
C LEU A 592 6.50 -37.59 -44.32
N GLU A 593 7.77 -37.88 -44.64
CA GLU A 593 8.86 -38.00 -43.68
C GLU A 593 9.06 -36.67 -42.93
N HIS A 594 9.09 -35.54 -43.64
CA HIS A 594 9.15 -34.21 -43.00
C HIS A 594 7.90 -33.86 -42.18
N GLU A 595 6.70 -34.24 -42.62
CA GLU A 595 5.47 -34.06 -41.82
C GLU A 595 5.52 -34.90 -40.52
N MET A 596 6.04 -36.13 -40.58
CA MET A 596 6.25 -36.97 -39.40
C MET A 596 7.36 -36.44 -38.48
N GLU A 597 8.44 -35.86 -39.03
CA GLU A 597 9.47 -35.17 -38.26
C GLU A 597 8.89 -33.96 -37.52
N ILE A 598 8.07 -33.14 -38.20
CA ILE A 598 7.39 -31.97 -37.60
C ILE A 598 6.41 -32.40 -36.51
N GLN A 599 5.60 -33.45 -36.74
CA GLN A 599 4.71 -33.99 -35.71
C GLN A 599 5.47 -34.57 -34.52
N GLY A 600 6.59 -35.26 -34.76
CA GLY A 600 7.48 -35.76 -33.70
C GLY A 600 8.09 -34.62 -32.87
N LEU A 601 8.49 -33.53 -33.52
CA LEU A 601 8.95 -32.31 -32.82
C LEU A 601 7.83 -31.69 -31.98
N LEU A 602 6.62 -31.53 -32.53
CA LEU A 602 5.46 -30.99 -31.79
C LEU A 602 5.10 -31.87 -30.58
N GLN A 603 5.11 -33.19 -30.74
CA GLN A 603 4.93 -34.14 -29.62
C GLN A 603 6.05 -33.98 -28.58
N SER A 604 7.31 -33.83 -29.00
CA SER A 604 8.44 -33.61 -28.07
C SER A 604 8.38 -32.27 -27.31
N VAL A 605 7.74 -31.26 -27.91
CA VAL A 605 7.47 -29.97 -27.25
C VAL A 605 6.33 -30.13 -26.25
N SER A 606 5.22 -30.76 -26.64
CA SER A 606 4.08 -31.00 -25.76
C SER A 606 4.43 -31.90 -24.56
N THR A 607 5.26 -32.94 -24.73
CA THR A 607 5.75 -33.74 -23.59
C THR A 607 6.67 -32.94 -22.67
N ARG A 608 7.53 -32.06 -23.21
CA ARG A 608 8.39 -31.18 -22.40
C ARG A 608 7.56 -30.14 -21.64
N GLU A 609 6.49 -29.63 -22.24
CA GLU A 609 5.54 -28.73 -21.62
C GLU A 609 4.80 -29.41 -20.45
N GLN A 610 4.33 -30.66 -20.66
CA GLN A 610 3.76 -31.48 -19.59
C GLN A 610 4.77 -31.82 -18.48
N GLU A 611 6.04 -32.12 -18.81
CA GLU A 611 7.10 -32.33 -17.83
C GLU A 611 7.42 -31.07 -17.03
N SER A 612 7.44 -29.91 -17.68
CA SER A 612 7.59 -28.58 -17.05
C SER A 612 6.43 -28.29 -16.10
N GLN A 613 5.20 -28.54 -16.53
CA GLN A 613 4.00 -28.34 -15.72
C GLN A 613 3.98 -29.30 -14.51
N ALA A 614 4.31 -30.57 -14.69
CA ALA A 614 4.44 -31.54 -13.60
C ALA A 614 5.62 -31.22 -12.65
N ALA A 615 6.67 -30.55 -13.13
CA ALA A 615 7.75 -30.03 -12.27
C ALA A 615 7.26 -28.83 -11.44
N ALA A 616 6.51 -27.91 -12.03
CA ALA A 616 5.88 -26.79 -11.32
C ALA A 616 4.87 -27.28 -10.26
N GLU A 617 4.02 -28.27 -10.59
CA GLU A 617 3.09 -28.90 -9.63
C GLU A 617 3.83 -29.54 -8.44
N LYS A 618 4.94 -30.26 -8.68
CA LYS A 618 5.80 -30.79 -7.60
C LYS A 618 6.43 -29.68 -6.76
N LEU A 619 6.76 -28.54 -7.36
CA LEU A 619 7.31 -27.38 -6.66
C LEU A 619 6.24 -26.76 -5.76
N VAL A 620 5.00 -26.58 -6.26
CA VAL A 620 3.84 -26.16 -5.47
C VAL A 620 3.54 -27.14 -4.34
N GLN A 621 3.61 -28.45 -4.59
CA GLN A 621 3.41 -29.46 -3.56
C GLN A 621 4.51 -29.41 -2.49
N ALA A 622 5.79 -29.30 -2.88
CA ALA A 622 6.91 -29.14 -1.95
C ALA A 622 6.81 -27.83 -1.13
N LEU A 623 6.27 -26.76 -1.72
CA LEU A 623 5.96 -25.51 -1.01
C LEU A 623 4.81 -25.71 -0.01
N MET A 624 3.75 -26.44 -0.36
CA MET A 624 2.68 -26.79 0.60
C MET A 624 3.19 -27.68 1.74
N GLU A 625 4.01 -28.69 1.43
CA GLU A 625 4.66 -29.56 2.43
C GLU A 625 5.54 -28.72 3.35
N ARG A 626 6.40 -27.83 2.81
CA ARG A 626 7.21 -26.88 3.60
C ARG A 626 6.38 -25.93 4.44
N ASN A 627 5.25 -25.45 3.94
CA ASN A 627 4.35 -24.57 4.69
C ASN A 627 3.68 -25.35 5.85
N SER A 628 3.35 -26.64 5.64
CA SER A 628 2.86 -27.54 6.69
C SER A 628 3.94 -27.91 7.71
N GLU A 629 5.20 -28.10 7.29
CA GLU A 629 6.36 -28.28 8.17
C GLU A 629 6.61 -27.01 8.99
N LEU A 630 6.55 -25.83 8.38
CA LEU A 630 6.63 -24.54 9.09
C LEU A 630 5.48 -24.35 10.07
N GLN A 631 4.26 -24.75 9.72
CA GLN A 631 3.11 -24.71 10.62
C GLN A 631 3.27 -25.70 11.79
N ALA A 632 3.77 -26.90 11.53
CA ALA A 632 4.09 -27.89 12.55
C ALA A 632 5.25 -27.43 13.45
N LEU A 633 6.28 -26.77 12.90
CA LEU A 633 7.38 -26.16 13.67
C LEU A 633 6.90 -24.98 14.51
N ARG A 634 5.97 -24.14 14.01
CA ARG A 634 5.32 -23.08 14.79
C ARG A 634 4.50 -23.67 15.95
N GLN A 635 3.80 -24.79 15.74
CA GLN A 635 3.10 -25.53 16.80
C GLN A 635 4.08 -26.18 17.79
N TYR A 636 5.17 -26.78 17.32
CA TYR A 636 6.20 -27.39 18.16
C TYR A 636 6.94 -26.35 19.00
N LEU A 637 7.26 -25.18 18.45
CA LEU A 637 7.88 -24.08 19.19
C LEU A 637 6.89 -23.50 20.22
N GLY A 638 5.63 -23.23 19.85
CA GLY A 638 4.60 -22.82 20.81
C GLY A 638 4.36 -23.83 21.95
N GLY A 639 4.50 -25.13 21.66
CA GLY A 639 4.49 -26.18 22.70
C GLY A 639 5.79 -26.28 23.51
N ARG A 640 6.94 -25.98 22.89
CA ARG A 640 8.26 -26.03 23.53
C ARG A 640 8.50 -24.84 24.45
N ASP A 641 7.95 -23.68 24.15
CA ASP A 641 7.95 -22.50 25.01
C ASP A 641 7.15 -22.75 26.32
N SER A 642 6.13 -23.62 26.27
CA SER A 642 5.45 -24.11 27.48
C SER A 642 6.25 -25.17 28.27
N LEU A 643 7.16 -25.89 27.62
CA LEU A 643 7.96 -26.98 28.22
C LEU A 643 9.36 -26.55 28.69
N MET A 644 9.92 -25.45 28.17
CA MET A 644 11.23 -24.94 28.58
C MET A 644 11.23 -24.20 29.93
N SER A 645 10.07 -24.08 30.57
CA SER A 645 9.93 -23.52 31.93
C SER A 645 10.32 -24.48 33.07
N GLN A 646 10.86 -25.68 32.79
CA GLN A 646 11.32 -26.64 33.81
C GLN A 646 12.69 -27.32 33.53
N ALA A 647 13.78 -26.55 33.71
CA ALA A 647 15.07 -27.02 34.27
C ALA A 647 15.87 -28.10 33.46
N PRO A 648 17.05 -28.61 33.93
CA PRO A 648 18.30 -28.05 33.42
C PRO A 648 19.39 -29.04 32.94
N ILE A 649 20.34 -28.50 32.16
CA ILE A 649 21.78 -28.87 31.99
C ILE A 649 22.19 -30.36 32.00
N SER A 650 22.84 -30.81 30.90
CA SER A 650 23.90 -31.83 30.98
C SER A 650 24.98 -31.65 29.90
N ASN A 651 26.24 -31.75 30.32
CA ASN A 651 27.46 -31.69 29.50
C ASN A 651 27.76 -33.02 28.79
N GLN A 652 28.44 -32.93 27.63
CA GLN A 652 29.55 -33.80 27.15
C GLN A 652 29.80 -33.49 25.66
N GLN A 653 30.97 -33.62 25.01
CA GLN A 653 32.40 -33.70 25.33
C GLN A 653 33.07 -34.03 23.97
N ALA A 654 34.28 -33.54 23.70
CA ALA A 654 35.32 -34.23 22.89
C ALA A 654 35.04 -34.49 21.37
N GLU A 655 36.00 -34.78 20.47
CA GLU A 655 37.47 -34.85 20.51
C GLU A 655 38.07 -34.71 19.08
N VAL A 656 39.28 -34.14 18.99
CA VAL A 656 40.45 -34.53 18.14
C VAL A 656 40.34 -34.87 16.62
N THR A 657 41.31 -34.29 15.90
CA THR A 657 41.87 -34.46 14.53
C THR A 657 42.35 -35.92 14.16
N PRO A 658 43.07 -36.22 13.03
CA PRO A 658 43.17 -35.68 11.65
C PRO A 658 43.26 -36.78 10.51
N THR A 659 43.58 -36.35 9.26
CA THR A 659 44.42 -37.06 8.22
C THR A 659 43.79 -37.95 7.12
N GLY A 660 44.24 -37.72 5.87
CA GLY A 660 44.32 -38.71 4.76
C GLY A 660 43.76 -38.19 3.43
N ARG A 661 44.47 -37.79 2.34
CA ARG A 661 45.75 -38.14 1.66
C ARG A 661 45.50 -38.93 0.34
N LEU A 662 46.39 -38.71 -0.66
CA LEU A 662 46.67 -39.47 -1.91
C LEU A 662 46.02 -38.90 -3.20
N GLY A 663 46.69 -38.70 -4.35
CA GLY A 663 48.12 -38.79 -4.77
C GLY A 663 48.32 -37.98 -6.09
N LYS A 664 49.51 -37.40 -6.39
CA LYS A 664 50.64 -37.96 -7.20
C LYS A 664 50.26 -38.34 -8.66
N GLN A 665 51.03 -38.05 -9.73
CA GLN A 665 52.42 -37.55 -9.88
C GLN A 665 52.78 -37.13 -11.35
N THR A 666 53.98 -36.51 -11.55
CA THR A 666 54.87 -36.47 -12.76
C THR A 666 54.41 -35.75 -14.06
N ASP A 667 55.23 -35.06 -14.88
CA ASP A 667 56.67 -34.63 -14.88
C ASP A 667 56.80 -33.35 -15.78
N GLN A 668 57.56 -32.28 -15.47
CA GLN A 668 59.03 -32.02 -15.52
C GLN A 668 59.72 -31.85 -16.91
N GLY A 669 60.46 -30.73 -17.06
CA GLY A 669 61.39 -30.38 -18.17
C GLY A 669 61.07 -29.00 -18.80
N SER A 670 61.76 -27.86 -18.67
CA SER A 670 63.14 -27.42 -18.28
C SER A 670 63.95 -26.85 -19.47
N MET A 671 64.31 -25.55 -19.41
CA MET A 671 65.40 -24.83 -20.13
C MET A 671 65.30 -24.76 -21.68
N GLN A 672 65.72 -23.73 -22.45
CA GLN A 672 66.76 -22.69 -22.30
C GLN A 672 66.65 -21.62 -23.43
N ILE A 673 67.33 -20.46 -23.29
CA ILE A 673 67.41 -19.33 -24.24
C ILE A 673 68.61 -19.47 -25.20
N PRO A 674 68.55 -18.99 -26.47
CA PRO A 674 69.48 -17.93 -26.95
C PRO A 674 68.77 -16.93 -27.93
N SER A 675 68.80 -15.59 -27.80
CA SER A 675 69.88 -14.58 -27.81
C SER A 675 70.22 -13.93 -29.19
N ARG A 676 70.11 -12.59 -29.23
CA ARG A 676 70.89 -11.58 -30.00
C ARG A 676 70.63 -11.26 -31.49
N ASP A 677 70.62 -9.93 -31.71
CA ASP A 677 71.10 -9.10 -32.85
C ASP A 677 70.37 -9.28 -34.21
N ASP A 678 70.22 -8.28 -35.09
CA ASP A 678 71.07 -7.11 -35.38
C ASP A 678 70.30 -5.85 -35.84
N SER A 679 70.99 -4.70 -35.95
CA SER A 679 70.45 -3.38 -36.37
C SER A 679 71.02 -2.87 -37.71
N THR A 680 70.21 -2.28 -38.60
CA THR A 680 70.62 -1.39 -39.74
C THR A 680 69.34 -0.82 -40.42
N SER A 681 69.05 0.50 -40.49
CA SER A 681 69.63 1.60 -41.34
C SER A 681 69.28 1.47 -42.84
N LEU A 682 68.93 2.49 -43.67
CA LEU A 682 68.80 3.98 -43.57
C LEU A 682 68.18 4.51 -44.91
N THR A 683 67.55 5.71 -44.92
CA THR A 683 67.44 6.71 -46.05
C THR A 683 66.84 6.30 -47.43
N ALA A 684 66.12 7.13 -48.18
CA ALA A 684 66.51 8.46 -48.68
C ALA A 684 65.32 9.30 -49.24
N LYS A 685 65.58 10.57 -49.57
CA LYS A 685 64.67 11.54 -50.23
C LYS A 685 64.86 11.55 -51.75
N GLU A 686 63.89 12.06 -52.51
CA GLU A 686 64.11 13.21 -53.43
C GLU A 686 62.81 13.78 -54.03
N ASP A 687 62.84 15.07 -54.35
CA ASP A 687 61.77 15.88 -54.98
C ASP A 687 62.04 16.08 -56.50
N VAL A 688 61.08 16.73 -57.19
CA VAL A 688 61.27 17.77 -58.25
C VAL A 688 60.62 17.52 -59.63
N SER A 689 59.83 18.52 -60.03
CA SER A 689 59.55 19.06 -61.40
C SER A 689 58.22 18.83 -62.13
N ILE A 690 57.84 19.92 -62.80
CA ILE A 690 56.59 20.25 -63.54
C ILE A 690 56.81 20.00 -65.06
N PRO A 691 55.79 20.09 -65.96
CA PRO A 691 55.41 21.39 -66.55
C PRO A 691 53.90 21.58 -66.86
N ARG A 692 53.56 22.78 -67.39
CA ARG A 692 52.22 23.39 -67.39
C ARG A 692 51.81 23.94 -68.77
N SER A 693 50.51 23.91 -69.08
CA SER A 693 49.83 24.48 -70.27
C SER A 693 48.32 24.52 -70.00
N THR A 694 47.46 25.44 -70.47
CA THR A 694 47.58 26.55 -71.45
C THR A 694 46.76 27.78 -71.00
N LEU A 695 46.96 28.91 -71.69
CA LEU A 695 46.22 30.18 -71.73
C LEU A 695 44.73 30.08 -72.15
N GLY A 696 43.83 30.88 -71.54
CA GLY A 696 42.47 31.17 -72.04
C GLY A 696 41.54 31.85 -71.00
N ASP A 697 41.01 33.03 -71.33
CA ASP A 697 39.90 33.80 -70.73
C ASP A 697 39.81 33.94 -69.18
N LEU A 698 40.29 35.07 -68.64
CA LEU A 698 40.03 35.47 -67.25
C LEU A 698 38.72 36.26 -67.06
N ASP A 699 38.25 37.02 -68.06
CA ASP A 699 37.08 37.91 -67.88
C ASP A 699 35.73 37.15 -67.83
N THR A 700 35.62 36.00 -68.50
CA THR A 700 34.44 35.13 -68.40
C THR A 700 34.44 34.36 -67.08
N VAL A 701 35.61 33.93 -66.59
CA VAL A 701 35.77 33.27 -65.29
C VAL A 701 35.42 34.23 -64.15
N ALA A 702 35.90 35.48 -64.19
CA ALA A 702 35.54 36.48 -63.17
C ALA A 702 34.04 36.84 -63.16
N GLY A 703 33.37 36.81 -64.32
CA GLY A 703 31.92 36.96 -64.41
C GLY A 703 31.18 35.79 -63.76
N LEU A 704 31.56 34.56 -64.10
CA LEU A 704 30.98 33.33 -63.54
C LEU A 704 31.29 33.16 -62.05
N GLU A 705 32.47 33.57 -61.57
CA GLU A 705 32.81 33.57 -60.13
C GLU A 705 31.92 34.56 -59.35
N LYS A 706 31.60 35.71 -59.95
CA LYS A 706 30.68 36.69 -59.35
C LYS A 706 29.23 36.21 -59.35
N GLU A 707 28.77 35.59 -60.44
CA GLU A 707 27.45 34.96 -60.50
C GLU A 707 27.35 33.77 -59.53
N LEU A 708 28.40 32.98 -59.38
CA LEU A 708 28.49 31.90 -58.38
C LEU A 708 28.47 32.44 -56.95
N SER A 709 29.16 33.55 -56.66
CA SER A 709 29.12 34.21 -55.34
C SER A 709 27.74 34.75 -55.03
N ASN A 710 27.10 35.45 -55.98
CA ASN A 710 25.74 35.96 -55.83
C ASN A 710 24.73 34.81 -55.62
N ALA A 711 24.79 33.75 -56.43
CA ALA A 711 23.92 32.58 -56.28
C ALA A 711 24.13 31.84 -54.95
N LYS A 712 25.37 31.84 -54.43
CA LYS A 712 25.70 31.30 -53.11
C LYS A 712 25.12 32.17 -51.98
N GLU A 713 25.21 33.49 -52.08
CA GLU A 713 24.62 34.43 -51.12
C GLU A 713 23.08 34.36 -51.14
N GLU A 714 22.44 34.23 -52.31
CA GLU A 714 21.00 34.02 -52.43
C GLU A 714 20.56 32.68 -51.84
N LEU A 715 21.29 31.58 -52.09
CA LEU A 715 21.05 30.29 -51.44
C LEU A 715 21.20 30.36 -49.91
N GLU A 716 22.19 31.10 -49.40
CA GLU A 716 22.41 31.25 -47.96
C GLU A 716 21.32 32.10 -47.29
N LEU A 717 20.76 33.09 -48.01
CA LEU A 717 19.58 33.86 -47.58
C LEU A 717 18.30 33.02 -47.63
N MET A 718 18.10 32.19 -48.67
CA MET A 718 16.97 31.27 -48.75
C MET A 718 17.02 30.23 -47.64
N ALA A 719 18.18 29.65 -47.36
CA ALA A 719 18.36 28.71 -46.25
C ALA A 719 18.21 29.38 -44.87
N LYS A 720 18.43 30.69 -44.72
CA LYS A 720 18.09 31.43 -43.49
C LYS A 720 16.58 31.59 -43.34
N LYS A 721 15.89 32.03 -44.40
CA LYS A 721 14.42 32.14 -44.41
C LYS A 721 13.71 30.80 -44.21
N GLU A 722 14.27 29.71 -44.72
CA GLU A 722 13.76 28.35 -44.50
C GLU A 722 13.88 27.93 -43.03
N ARG A 723 15.01 28.26 -42.36
CA ARG A 723 15.13 28.02 -40.91
C ARG A 723 14.21 28.91 -40.10
N GLU A 724 14.03 30.16 -40.50
CA GLU A 724 13.08 31.10 -39.88
C GLU A 724 11.64 30.57 -39.99
N SER A 725 11.20 30.13 -41.17
CA SER A 725 9.86 29.55 -41.34
C SER A 725 9.68 28.19 -40.66
N GLN A 726 10.74 27.37 -40.57
CA GLN A 726 10.72 26.14 -39.76
C GLN A 726 10.59 26.45 -38.26
N MET A 727 11.23 27.50 -37.75
CA MET A 727 11.06 27.95 -36.37
C MET A 727 9.68 28.54 -36.12
N GLU A 728 9.12 29.33 -37.04
CA GLU A 728 7.74 29.84 -36.96
C GLU A 728 6.71 28.70 -36.98
N LEU A 729 6.88 27.70 -37.86
CA LEU A 729 6.03 26.51 -37.88
C LEU A 729 6.14 25.70 -36.58
N SER A 730 7.35 25.54 -36.03
CA SER A 730 7.56 24.86 -34.75
C SER A 730 6.90 25.61 -33.58
N ALA A 731 6.96 26.94 -33.58
CA ALA A 731 6.29 27.79 -32.60
C ALA A 731 4.76 27.73 -32.72
N LEU A 732 4.22 27.71 -33.95
CA LEU A 732 2.78 27.53 -34.20
C LEU A 732 2.30 26.13 -33.81
N GLN A 733 3.08 25.08 -34.06
CA GLN A 733 2.80 23.72 -33.61
C GLN A 733 2.80 23.62 -32.08
N SER A 734 3.76 24.26 -31.40
CA SER A 734 3.78 24.34 -29.93
C SER A 734 2.56 25.11 -29.39
N MET A 735 2.17 26.23 -30.01
CA MET A 735 0.99 26.99 -29.61
C MET A 735 -0.31 26.19 -29.85
N MET A 736 -0.39 25.43 -30.95
CA MET A 736 -1.52 24.52 -31.20
C MET A 736 -1.60 23.41 -30.15
N ALA A 737 -0.47 22.80 -29.78
CA ALA A 737 -0.43 21.78 -28.73
C ALA A 737 -0.93 22.33 -27.38
N VAL A 738 -0.49 23.54 -26.98
CA VAL A 738 -0.98 24.20 -25.76
C VAL A 738 -2.48 24.51 -25.86
N GLN A 739 -2.99 24.95 -27.01
CA GLN A 739 -4.43 25.18 -27.20
C GLN A 739 -5.24 23.87 -27.19
N GLU A 740 -4.68 22.77 -27.69
CA GLU A 740 -5.30 21.45 -27.66
C GLU A 740 -5.34 20.90 -26.22
N GLU A 741 -4.26 21.06 -25.45
CA GLU A 741 -4.23 20.80 -24.00
C GLU A 741 -5.25 21.66 -23.23
N GLU A 742 -5.33 22.97 -23.48
CA GLU A 742 -6.32 23.86 -22.84
C GLU A 742 -7.77 23.43 -23.16
N LEU A 743 -8.06 23.05 -24.41
CA LEU A 743 -9.38 22.55 -24.80
C LEU A 743 -9.68 21.18 -24.19
N GLN A 744 -8.68 20.31 -24.05
CA GLN A 744 -8.82 19.00 -23.43
C GLN A 744 -9.03 19.12 -21.90
N VAL A 745 -8.37 20.09 -21.25
CA VAL A 745 -8.65 20.46 -19.85
C VAL A 745 -10.06 21.03 -19.70
N GLN A 746 -10.50 21.95 -20.57
CA GLN A 746 -11.87 22.47 -20.55
C GLN A 746 -12.93 21.38 -20.79
N ALA A 747 -12.64 20.40 -21.65
CA ALA A 747 -13.50 19.24 -21.84
C ALA A 747 -13.56 18.36 -20.58
N ALA A 748 -12.39 18.07 -19.97
CA ALA A 748 -12.31 17.31 -18.72
C ALA A 748 -13.05 18.03 -17.56
N ASP A 749 -12.95 19.35 -17.47
CA ASP A 749 -13.69 20.18 -16.50
C ASP A 749 -15.20 20.10 -16.73
N MET A 750 -15.66 20.24 -17.97
CA MET A 750 -17.07 20.12 -18.34
C MET A 750 -17.63 18.71 -18.07
N GLU A 751 -16.85 17.66 -18.35
CA GLU A 751 -17.21 16.29 -17.97
C GLU A 751 -17.21 16.10 -16.45
N SER A 752 -16.26 16.70 -15.72
CA SER A 752 -16.22 16.64 -14.25
C SER A 752 -17.44 17.30 -13.63
N LEU A 753 -17.87 18.45 -14.16
CA LEU A 753 -19.09 19.15 -13.76
C LEU A 753 -20.33 18.31 -14.09
N THR A 754 -20.37 17.68 -15.26
CA THR A 754 -21.48 16.79 -15.65
C THR A 754 -21.57 15.57 -14.73
N ARG A 755 -20.42 14.92 -14.41
CA ARG A 755 -20.34 13.84 -13.42
C ARG A 755 -20.74 14.32 -12.01
N ASN A 756 -20.34 15.53 -11.61
CA ASN A 756 -20.69 16.10 -10.31
C ASN A 756 -22.18 16.41 -10.19
N ILE A 757 -22.81 16.88 -11.27
CA ILE A 757 -24.27 17.04 -11.35
C ILE A 757 -24.95 15.68 -11.24
N GLN A 758 -24.51 14.67 -12.00
CA GLN A 758 -25.07 13.31 -11.93
C GLN A 758 -24.95 12.70 -10.52
N ILE A 759 -23.77 12.80 -9.89
CA ILE A 759 -23.54 12.33 -8.51
C ILE A 759 -24.44 13.10 -7.52
N LYS A 760 -24.66 14.41 -7.72
CA LYS A 760 -25.60 15.18 -6.89
C LYS A 760 -27.06 14.79 -7.13
N GLU A 761 -27.47 14.49 -8.36
CA GLU A 761 -28.81 13.98 -8.65
C GLU A 761 -29.04 12.60 -8.03
N ASP A 762 -28.05 11.72 -8.09
CA ASP A 762 -28.12 10.38 -7.51
C ASP A 762 -28.06 10.42 -5.98
N LEU A 763 -27.21 11.28 -5.38
CA LEU A 763 -27.25 11.56 -3.94
C LEU A 763 -28.58 12.19 -3.50
N ILE A 764 -29.22 13.03 -4.33
CA ILE A 764 -30.55 13.55 -4.04
C ILE A 764 -31.59 12.43 -4.08
N LYS A 765 -31.50 11.47 -5.01
CA LYS A 765 -32.37 10.27 -5.03
C LYS A 765 -32.12 9.39 -3.80
N ASP A 766 -30.87 9.15 -3.43
CA ASP A 766 -30.50 8.33 -2.28
C ASP A 766 -30.92 8.99 -0.96
N LEU A 767 -30.72 10.30 -0.81
CA LEU A 767 -31.24 11.06 0.34
C LEU A 767 -32.77 11.09 0.35
N GLN A 768 -33.45 11.15 -0.81
CA GLN A 768 -34.91 10.99 -0.89
C GLN A 768 -35.36 9.57 -0.50
N MET A 769 -34.57 8.55 -0.79
CA MET A 769 -34.81 7.16 -0.37
C MET A 769 -34.46 6.90 1.11
N GLN A 770 -33.52 7.64 1.69
CA GLN A 770 -33.14 7.55 3.11
C GLN A 770 -34.02 8.41 4.03
N LEU A 771 -34.57 9.52 3.52
CA LEU A 771 -35.53 10.37 4.23
C LEU A 771 -36.96 9.80 4.22
N VAL A 772 -37.17 8.65 3.57
CA VAL A 772 -38.45 7.93 3.52
C VAL A 772 -38.17 6.49 3.95
N ASP A 773 -38.42 6.19 5.23
CA ASP A 773 -38.15 4.86 5.78
C ASP A 773 -38.85 3.76 4.95
N PRO A 774 -38.18 2.64 4.63
CA PRO A 774 -38.78 1.54 3.88
C PRO A 774 -39.87 0.79 4.66
N GLU A 775 -40.02 1.05 5.97
CA GLU A 775 -41.18 0.64 6.75
C GLU A 775 -42.34 1.65 6.61
N ASP A 776 -42.03 2.93 6.38
CA ASP A 776 -42.97 4.02 6.16
C ASP A 776 -43.46 4.15 4.71
N ILE A 777 -42.81 3.60 3.68
CA ILE A 777 -43.47 3.50 2.37
C ILE A 777 -44.70 2.57 2.48
N PRO A 778 -44.58 1.33 3.00
CA PRO A 778 -45.73 0.50 3.30
C PRO A 778 -46.61 1.04 4.44
N ALA A 779 -46.09 1.76 5.45
CA ALA A 779 -46.94 2.32 6.50
C ALA A 779 -47.74 3.55 6.03
N MET A 780 -47.17 4.41 5.19
CA MET A 780 -47.85 5.54 4.53
C MET A 780 -48.84 5.03 3.48
N GLU A 781 -48.51 3.98 2.72
CA GLU A 781 -49.47 3.31 1.83
C GLU A 781 -50.59 2.62 2.60
N ARG A 782 -50.28 1.88 3.68
CA ARG A 782 -51.28 1.28 4.59
C ARG A 782 -52.14 2.35 5.25
N LEU A 783 -51.56 3.43 5.78
CA LEU A 783 -52.29 4.55 6.37
C LEU A 783 -53.11 5.29 5.32
N THR A 784 -52.65 5.41 4.09
CA THR A 784 -53.43 6.02 3.00
C THR A 784 -54.59 5.11 2.59
N GLN A 785 -54.38 3.79 2.51
CA GLN A 785 -55.42 2.80 2.27
C GLN A 785 -56.41 2.70 3.44
N GLU A 786 -55.95 2.79 4.69
CA GLU A 786 -56.77 2.83 5.89
C GLU A 786 -57.55 4.13 6.00
N VAL A 787 -56.96 5.29 5.68
CA VAL A 787 -57.67 6.58 5.61
C VAL A 787 -58.69 6.59 4.47
N LEU A 788 -58.40 5.94 3.33
CA LEU A 788 -59.38 5.75 2.26
C LEU A 788 -60.52 4.80 2.68
N LEU A 789 -60.22 3.67 3.31
CA LEU A 789 -61.20 2.73 3.86
C LEU A 789 -62.01 3.35 5.02
N LEU A 790 -61.42 4.23 5.81
CA LEU A 790 -62.11 4.99 6.86
C LEU A 790 -62.99 6.08 6.23
N ARG A 791 -62.55 6.78 5.18
CA ARG A 791 -63.41 7.69 4.41
C ARG A 791 -64.59 6.95 3.76
N GLU A 792 -64.36 5.76 3.19
CA GLU A 792 -65.41 4.92 2.61
C GLU A 792 -66.36 4.34 3.68
N LYS A 793 -65.85 3.95 4.85
CA LYS A 793 -66.67 3.56 6.02
C LYS A 793 -67.43 4.73 6.64
N VAL A 794 -66.87 5.94 6.63
CA VAL A 794 -67.56 7.15 7.09
C VAL A 794 -68.69 7.49 6.12
N ALA A 795 -68.42 7.56 4.82
CA ALA A 795 -69.40 7.83 3.77
C ALA A 795 -70.50 6.75 3.66
N SER A 796 -70.17 5.47 3.86
CA SER A 796 -71.18 4.41 3.87
C SER A 796 -72.05 4.43 5.13
N VAL A 797 -71.54 4.83 6.30
CA VAL A 797 -72.38 4.98 7.50
C VAL A 797 -73.11 6.34 7.54
N GLU A 798 -72.67 7.36 6.80
CA GLU A 798 -73.49 8.54 6.49
C GLU A 798 -74.79 8.18 5.72
N SER A 799 -74.80 7.05 4.99
CA SER A 799 -76.01 6.53 4.35
C SER A 799 -76.99 5.81 5.30
N GLN A 800 -76.60 5.53 6.55
CA GLN A 800 -77.43 4.86 7.55
C GLN A 800 -77.64 5.75 8.78
N GLY A 801 -78.61 6.66 8.66
CA GLY A 801 -78.96 7.61 9.73
C GLY A 801 -79.37 6.94 11.04
N GLN A 802 -78.59 7.16 12.11
CA GLN A 802 -78.90 6.81 13.49
C GLN A 802 -78.56 7.97 14.44
N GLU A 803 -79.53 8.86 14.58
CA GLU A 803 -79.36 10.26 15.02
C GLU A 803 -78.89 10.44 16.48
N ILE A 804 -79.06 9.46 17.37
CA ILE A 804 -78.70 9.59 18.79
C ILE A 804 -77.19 9.36 19.03
N SER A 805 -76.49 8.66 18.12
CA SER A 805 -75.01 8.66 18.09
C SER A 805 -74.42 9.84 17.30
N GLY A 806 -75.29 10.55 16.56
CA GLY A 806 -74.92 11.60 15.60
C GLY A 806 -74.07 12.69 16.22
N ASN A 807 -74.52 13.32 17.30
CA ASN A 807 -73.80 14.47 17.89
C ASN A 807 -72.37 14.12 18.34
N ARG A 808 -72.15 12.98 19.02
CA ARG A 808 -70.79 12.57 19.44
C ARG A 808 -69.94 12.17 18.23
N ARG A 809 -70.50 11.47 17.25
CA ARG A 809 -69.81 11.14 15.98
C ARG A 809 -69.43 12.41 15.21
N GLN A 810 -70.32 13.38 15.12
CA GLN A 810 -70.13 14.62 14.37
C GLN A 810 -69.17 15.57 15.08
N GLN A 811 -69.15 15.58 16.42
CA GLN A 811 -68.13 16.25 17.22
C GLN A 811 -66.75 15.61 17.06
N LEU A 812 -66.65 14.27 17.03
CA LEU A 812 -65.41 13.56 16.71
C LEU A 812 -64.94 13.83 15.26
N LEU A 813 -65.85 13.86 14.29
CA LEU A 813 -65.54 14.19 12.90
C LEU A 813 -65.01 15.63 12.77
N LEU A 814 -65.68 16.62 13.37
CA LEU A 814 -65.21 18.01 13.40
C LEU A 814 -63.85 18.16 14.09
N MET A 815 -63.57 17.37 15.12
CA MET A 815 -62.25 17.36 15.77
C MET A 815 -61.16 16.71 14.89
N LEU A 816 -61.49 15.63 14.17
CA LEU A 816 -60.57 14.99 13.22
C LEU A 816 -60.31 15.87 11.99
N GLU A 817 -61.33 16.54 11.46
CA GLU A 817 -61.22 17.57 10.41
C GLU A 817 -60.34 18.73 10.89
N GLY A 818 -60.57 19.20 12.12
CA GLY A 818 -59.72 20.19 12.77
C GLY A 818 -58.25 19.76 12.93
N LEU A 819 -57.96 18.48 13.18
CA LEU A 819 -56.58 17.96 13.19
C LEU A 819 -55.98 17.86 11.78
N VAL A 820 -56.78 17.50 10.77
CA VAL A 820 -56.34 17.48 9.36
C VAL A 820 -55.97 18.90 8.90
N ASP A 821 -56.74 19.90 9.29
CA ASP A 821 -56.46 21.31 9.04
C ASP A 821 -55.23 21.85 9.78
N GLU A 822 -54.91 21.30 10.96
CA GLU A 822 -53.69 21.66 11.67
C GLU A 822 -52.47 20.96 11.06
N ARG A 823 -52.62 19.71 10.61
CA ARG A 823 -51.59 19.00 9.85
C ARG A 823 -51.29 19.68 8.50
N SER A 824 -52.29 20.23 7.81
CA SER A 824 -52.06 21.01 6.59
C SER A 824 -51.32 22.32 6.88
N ARG A 825 -51.76 23.09 7.89
CA ARG A 825 -51.04 24.30 8.35
C ARG A 825 -49.62 24.02 8.85
N LEU A 826 -49.38 22.86 9.47
CA LEU A 826 -48.05 22.42 9.89
C LEU A 826 -47.17 22.14 8.67
N ASN A 827 -47.69 21.40 7.68
CA ASN A 827 -47.00 21.12 6.42
C ASN A 827 -46.67 22.42 5.65
N GLU A 828 -47.58 23.39 5.61
CA GLU A 828 -47.31 24.72 5.01
C GLU A 828 -46.17 25.46 5.73
N ALA A 829 -46.18 25.47 7.06
CA ALA A 829 -45.14 26.13 7.85
C ALA A 829 -43.77 25.43 7.69
N LEU A 830 -43.75 24.09 7.66
CA LEU A 830 -42.55 23.29 7.42
C LEU A 830 -42.06 23.38 5.96
N GLN A 831 -42.95 23.63 5.00
CA GLN A 831 -42.58 23.93 3.61
C GLN A 831 -41.97 25.33 3.49
N ALA A 832 -42.50 26.33 4.20
CA ALA A 832 -41.92 27.67 4.27
C ALA A 832 -40.54 27.65 4.98
N GLU A 833 -40.39 26.87 6.04
CA GLU A 833 -39.10 26.61 6.70
C GLU A 833 -38.07 25.98 5.74
N ARG A 834 -38.46 24.95 4.97
CA ARG A 834 -37.61 24.37 3.92
C ARG A 834 -37.25 25.37 2.82
N GLN A 835 -38.15 26.29 2.48
CA GLN A 835 -37.87 27.38 1.53
C GLN A 835 -36.86 28.38 2.11
N LEU A 836 -36.96 28.73 3.39
CA LEU A 836 -36.01 29.60 4.09
C LEU A 836 -34.63 28.95 4.23
N TYR A 837 -34.55 27.66 4.55
CA TYR A 837 -33.28 26.94 4.49
C TYR A 837 -32.71 26.91 3.06
N SER A 838 -33.56 26.79 2.03
CA SER A 838 -33.13 26.86 0.63
C SER A 838 -32.63 28.25 0.21
N SER A 839 -33.22 29.34 0.68
CA SER A 839 -32.72 30.70 0.42
C SER A 839 -31.40 30.93 1.17
N LEU A 840 -31.33 30.57 2.45
CA LEU A 840 -30.15 30.69 3.29
C LEU A 840 -28.92 29.93 2.71
N VAL A 841 -29.14 28.73 2.20
CA VAL A 841 -28.09 27.94 1.51
C VAL A 841 -27.65 28.60 0.19
N LYS A 842 -28.57 29.17 -0.60
CA LYS A 842 -28.23 29.91 -1.82
C LYS A 842 -27.41 31.17 -1.53
N PHE A 843 -27.69 31.88 -0.44
CA PHE A 843 -26.89 33.05 -0.02
C PHE A 843 -25.49 32.69 0.48
N HIS A 844 -25.22 31.43 0.85
CA HIS A 844 -23.90 31.02 1.33
C HIS A 844 -22.81 31.07 0.23
N ALA A 845 -23.19 31.07 -1.05
CA ALA A 845 -22.28 30.98 -2.20
C ALA A 845 -21.72 32.31 -2.74
N HIS A 846 -22.12 33.47 -2.19
CA HIS A 846 -21.65 34.78 -2.67
C HIS A 846 -20.76 35.52 -1.65
N PRO A 847 -19.55 35.98 -2.02
CA PRO A 847 -18.67 36.71 -1.13
C PRO A 847 -19.05 38.20 -0.99
N GLU A 848 -19.02 38.67 0.26
CA GLU A 848 -18.83 40.08 0.67
C GLU A 848 -19.72 41.17 0.02
N SER A 849 -20.90 41.42 0.61
CA SER A 849 -21.56 42.74 0.50
C SER A 849 -22.36 43.07 1.76
N SER A 850 -22.52 44.36 2.09
CA SER A 850 -23.34 44.83 3.24
C SER A 850 -24.84 44.58 3.08
N GLU A 851 -25.26 44.02 1.95
CA GLU A 851 -26.64 43.60 1.70
C GLU A 851 -26.87 42.20 2.29
N ARG A 852 -25.83 41.35 2.34
CA ARG A 852 -25.89 40.01 2.95
C ARG A 852 -26.25 40.05 4.43
N ASP A 853 -25.70 40.99 5.21
CA ASP A 853 -26.03 41.10 6.64
C ASP A 853 -27.48 41.55 6.85
N ARG A 854 -28.01 42.42 5.96
CA ARG A 854 -29.40 42.87 6.00
C ARG A 854 -30.37 41.76 5.59
N THR A 855 -30.05 40.98 4.55
CA THR A 855 -30.91 39.85 4.14
C THR A 855 -30.84 38.70 5.13
N LEU A 856 -29.67 38.39 5.70
CA LEU A 856 -29.54 37.41 6.79
C LEU A 856 -30.32 37.82 8.03
N GLN A 857 -30.35 39.10 8.39
CA GLN A 857 -31.19 39.61 9.49
C GLN A 857 -32.68 39.39 9.20
N VAL A 858 -33.15 39.72 7.98
CA VAL A 858 -34.55 39.50 7.56
C VAL A 858 -34.93 38.02 7.52
N GLU A 859 -34.04 37.14 7.03
CA GLU A 859 -34.27 35.68 7.03
C GLU A 859 -34.23 35.11 8.47
N LEU A 860 -33.42 35.67 9.37
CA LEU A 860 -33.37 35.26 10.78
C LEU A 860 -34.64 35.71 11.54
N GLU A 861 -35.17 36.90 11.25
CA GLU A 861 -36.48 37.36 11.73
C GLU A 861 -37.61 36.49 11.14
N GLY A 862 -37.54 36.15 9.85
CA GLY A 862 -38.46 35.21 9.19
C GLY A 862 -38.44 33.81 9.83
N ALA A 863 -37.26 33.31 10.18
CA ALA A 863 -37.10 32.03 10.88
C ALA A 863 -37.69 32.07 12.30
N GLN A 864 -37.55 33.19 13.03
CA GLN A 864 -38.21 33.37 14.33
C GLN A 864 -39.73 33.35 14.21
N VAL A 865 -40.29 34.06 13.21
CA VAL A 865 -41.75 34.06 12.96
C VAL A 865 -42.26 32.67 12.55
N LEU A 866 -41.53 31.95 11.69
CA LEU A 866 -41.89 30.58 11.30
C LEU A 866 -41.82 29.61 12.49
N ARG A 867 -40.81 29.74 13.34
CA ARG A 867 -40.69 28.95 14.57
C ARG A 867 -41.87 29.18 15.51
N SER A 868 -42.24 30.44 15.80
CA SER A 868 -43.42 30.74 16.61
C SER A 868 -44.70 30.17 16.00
N ARG A 869 -44.86 30.25 14.66
CA ARG A 869 -46.00 29.65 13.95
C ARG A 869 -46.03 28.12 14.04
N LEU A 870 -44.87 27.45 13.98
CA LEU A 870 -44.76 26.01 14.16
C LEU A 870 -45.09 25.60 15.61
N GLU A 871 -44.55 26.31 16.60
CA GLU A 871 -44.83 26.08 18.02
C GLU A 871 -46.33 26.29 18.34
N GLU A 872 -46.98 27.31 17.76
CA GLU A 872 -48.44 27.51 17.86
C GLU A 872 -49.26 26.37 17.23
N VAL A 873 -48.93 25.95 16.01
CA VAL A 873 -49.70 24.90 15.30
C VAL A 873 -49.51 23.55 15.98
N LEU A 874 -48.29 23.24 16.44
CA LEU A 874 -48.02 22.06 17.26
C LEU A 874 -48.79 22.10 18.57
N GLY A 875 -48.74 23.22 19.32
CA GLY A 875 -49.50 23.39 20.56
C GLY A 875 -51.00 23.15 20.39
N ARG A 876 -51.61 23.79 19.37
CA ARG A 876 -53.03 23.59 19.06
C ARG A 876 -53.35 22.15 18.67
N SER A 877 -52.50 21.50 17.85
CA SER A 877 -52.70 20.10 17.47
C SER A 877 -52.57 19.13 18.65
N LEU A 878 -51.66 19.37 19.59
CA LEU A 878 -51.53 18.58 20.83
C LEU A 878 -52.76 18.77 21.74
N GLU A 879 -53.27 20.00 21.86
CA GLU A 879 -54.53 20.24 22.58
C GLU A 879 -55.72 19.53 21.93
N ARG A 880 -55.84 19.56 20.59
CA ARG A 880 -56.91 18.87 19.87
C ARG A 880 -56.77 17.35 19.95
N LEU A 881 -55.55 16.81 19.93
CA LEU A 881 -55.26 15.39 20.13
C LEU A 881 -55.65 14.95 21.55
N ASN A 882 -55.23 15.68 22.59
CA ASN A 882 -55.59 15.41 23.99
C ASN A 882 -57.12 15.46 24.23
N ARG A 883 -57.82 16.39 23.57
CA ARG A 883 -59.29 16.47 23.58
C ARG A 883 -59.95 15.30 22.85
N LEU A 884 -59.33 14.78 21.78
CA LEU A 884 -59.79 13.56 21.10
C LEU A 884 -59.54 12.29 21.93
N GLU A 885 -58.37 12.18 22.56
CA GLU A 885 -57.99 11.05 23.40
C GLU A 885 -58.89 10.96 24.64
N THR A 886 -59.17 12.08 25.30
CA THR A 886 -60.15 12.14 26.41
C THR A 886 -61.57 11.80 25.95
N LEU A 887 -62.01 12.26 24.78
CA LEU A 887 -63.30 11.86 24.19
C LEU A 887 -63.36 10.37 23.79
N ALA A 888 -62.23 9.74 23.48
CA ALA A 888 -62.12 8.31 23.18
C ALA A 888 -62.04 7.43 24.45
N ALA A 889 -61.27 7.84 25.45
CA ALA A 889 -61.07 7.11 26.71
C ALA A 889 -62.35 6.92 27.53
N ILE A 890 -63.33 7.83 27.40
CA ILE A 890 -64.66 7.72 28.02
C ILE A 890 -65.53 6.62 27.36
N GLY A 891 -65.02 5.89 26.36
CA GLY A 891 -65.69 4.77 25.68
C GLY A 891 -65.78 3.45 26.48
N GLY A 892 -65.88 3.50 27.81
CA GLY A 892 -65.62 2.32 28.67
C GLY A 892 -66.54 2.11 29.89
N ALA A 893 -67.65 2.82 30.05
CA ALA A 893 -68.63 2.53 31.11
C ALA A 893 -70.06 2.92 30.73
N THR A 894 -71.01 1.99 30.92
CA THR A 894 -72.46 2.27 30.84
C THR A 894 -73.06 2.45 32.23
N ALA A 895 -73.77 3.56 32.42
CA ALA A 895 -74.75 3.82 33.49
C ALA A 895 -74.25 3.77 34.96
N GLY A 896 -74.12 4.96 35.54
CA GLY A 896 -74.06 5.23 36.97
C GLY A 896 -74.48 6.69 37.18
N ASP A 897 -75.39 6.93 38.12
CA ASP A 897 -76.01 8.24 38.38
C ASP A 897 -75.11 9.15 39.27
N ASP A 898 -75.63 10.33 39.58
CA ASP A 898 -75.25 11.20 40.71
C ASP A 898 -74.05 12.17 40.58
N THR A 899 -74.41 13.39 40.13
CA THR A 899 -74.25 14.70 40.84
C THR A 899 -72.89 15.33 41.18
N GLU A 900 -72.98 16.67 41.30
CA GLU A 900 -72.05 17.65 41.90
C GLU A 900 -70.81 18.01 41.05
N ASP A 901 -70.84 19.16 40.36
CA ASP A 901 -70.56 20.53 40.86
C ASP A 901 -69.06 20.81 41.03
N THR A 902 -68.54 21.63 40.10
CA THR A 902 -67.82 22.90 40.36
C THR A 902 -67.32 23.41 39.00
N SER A 903 -68.04 24.31 38.32
CA SER A 903 -67.99 25.76 38.52
C SER A 903 -66.58 26.36 38.46
N THR A 904 -66.37 27.07 37.34
CA THR A 904 -65.76 28.42 37.23
C THR A 904 -64.24 28.58 37.46
N GLU A 905 -63.54 29.25 36.55
CA GLU A 905 -63.40 30.73 36.52
C GLU A 905 -62.88 31.27 35.16
N PHE A 906 -63.47 32.40 34.73
CA PHE A 906 -63.03 33.50 33.83
C PHE A 906 -61.85 33.26 32.84
N THR A 907 -62.02 33.34 31.52
CA THR A 907 -62.21 34.56 30.66
C THR A 907 -61.11 35.63 30.80
N ASP A 908 -60.44 35.97 29.69
CA ASP A 908 -60.62 37.26 29.00
C ASP A 908 -59.79 37.39 27.70
N SER A 909 -60.08 38.45 26.93
CA SER A 909 -59.41 38.96 25.71
C SER A 909 -59.83 38.39 24.34
N ILE A 910 -61.00 38.84 23.90
CA ILE A 910 -61.28 39.25 22.50
C ILE A 910 -60.74 40.69 22.31
N GLU A 911 -60.62 41.15 21.05
CA GLU A 911 -60.10 42.45 20.54
C GLU A 911 -58.59 42.43 20.19
N GLU A 912 -58.12 42.89 19.02
CA GLU A 912 -58.81 43.25 17.75
C GLU A 912 -57.77 43.27 16.60
N GLU A 913 -58.09 42.70 15.42
CA GLU A 913 -57.32 42.94 14.19
C GLU A 913 -57.78 44.26 13.55
N ALA A 914 -56.96 45.32 13.58
CA ALA A 914 -56.90 46.35 12.51
C ALA A 914 -55.87 47.47 12.78
N ALA A 915 -54.65 47.36 12.24
CA ALA A 915 -53.83 48.55 11.94
C ALA A 915 -52.73 48.28 10.88
N HIS A 916 -53.11 48.42 9.61
CA HIS A 916 -52.30 49.00 8.54
C HIS A 916 -50.87 48.49 8.26
N HIS A 917 -50.76 47.74 7.15
CA HIS A 917 -49.67 47.95 6.20
C HIS A 917 -49.45 49.44 5.90
N SER A 918 -48.21 49.92 6.02
CA SER A 918 -47.78 51.15 5.35
C SER A 918 -46.26 51.22 5.18
N HIS A 919 -45.84 51.68 4.01
CA HIS A 919 -44.49 52.14 3.62
C HIS A 919 -43.31 51.16 3.51
N GLN A 920 -43.22 50.63 2.28
CA GLN A 920 -42.02 50.64 1.43
C GLN A 920 -41.33 52.04 1.35
N GLN A 921 -40.01 52.05 1.01
CA GLN A 921 -39.04 53.18 0.94
C GLN A 921 -38.38 53.52 2.29
N LEU A 922 -37.12 53.13 2.53
CA LEU A 922 -35.93 53.55 1.79
C LEU A 922 -34.81 52.49 1.77
#